data_AF-A0A8H3TV20-F1
#
_entry.id   AF-A0A8H3TV20-F1
#
_cell.length_a   1.000
_cell.length_b   1.000
_cell.length_c   1.000
_cell.angle_alpha   90.00
_cell.angle_beta   90.00
_cell.angle_gamma   90.00
#
_symmetry.space_group_name_H-M   'P 1'
#
loop_
_entity.id
_entity.type
_entity.pdbx_description
1 polymer ?
#
loop_
_entity_poly.entity_id
_entity_poly.type
_entity_poly.pdbx_seq_one_letter_code
_entity_poly.pdbx_strand_id
1 'polypeptide(L)'
;MQSTLEGKSQQLPDSSRTFFSILAIVSTAISVLAWQSRLARSVFKFAWICFLKPVRGGSQRERLDSFYAGQADVYDDTRGGLLKGRDTLLQLVASHLKTQGKVNRHSRADGPKIWIDIGGGTGWNIETMDDYIPISSFDAVYLIDLCEPLLKIARKRFAAKGWKNVHCLHQDASKFVLPDWQDGEIPTRGQVSLVTMSYSLSMIPTFHETLDRIQRVLEPEHGMIGVVDFYAGRESELAVKGGKDTSSLNLDTGLINSWFWTTWFSFDHVYLHSSRRNYLQHRFEPIKILNARNGFILPRLVKIPYYIYLGRSEPSFTNTSAADQGLEGTDGFRIVNGLLTPESPFSSGSKKDLSDLMMPDMSIGESAWSNLISKEEETKSLVKRKSSMSTALRQWRLPYALQRVHKQFRTHIYGWTWEDPQCDIDRLNIKDGDSLLCITSAGDNVLHYAIKADVEIHSVDMNPCQGHILELKLAASQALEYHDFWHIFGEGKHARFEKLLDNKIAPYLSVQAYSYWKTNADQFSSNFFLRGYSGWAIRLARAAFKIAGVSKDVKKMITANSTAEQDQIWKKKLRPIMLNPAMKLILGSGFFCWNALGVPRNQLNCLLEDGDIADFISATLDPVPALANMKTGAYHYFLCLNGKYTRASCPLYLTPEGFADLKARNGQRTTGIKMHTDTILNVLCGLHSESLTKIIVMDSLDWFDPIPDSRPLPKTRRPEEDVTPEVELEHLRSELDYEILEMKRVLKVGGQAVWRSAGKYPWYRKRFEKAGFKVEAVDIRENGEAIDRVNMYASLWRAEKLA
;
A
#
# COMPACT_ATOMS: atom_id res chain seq x y z
N MET A 1 -6.79 -80.15 7.83
CA MET A 1 -6.42 -80.48 6.44
C MET A 1 -7.56 -80.00 5.55
N GLN A 2 -7.37 -78.82 4.93
CA GLN A 2 -7.16 -78.60 3.49
C GLN A 2 -8.50 -78.54 2.73
N SER A 3 -9.10 -77.36 2.53
CA SER A 3 -8.73 -76.24 1.64
C SER A 3 -9.05 -76.50 0.17
N THR A 4 -10.32 -76.32 -0.18
CA THR A 4 -10.80 -76.00 -1.53
C THR A 4 -11.16 -74.52 -1.54
N LEU A 5 -10.47 -73.72 -2.35
CA LEU A 5 -10.99 -72.47 -2.91
C LEU A 5 -10.08 -72.08 -4.07
N GLU A 6 -10.50 -72.49 -5.27
CA GLU A 6 -10.01 -71.98 -6.55
C GLU A 6 -10.36 -70.49 -6.68
N GLY A 7 -9.34 -69.64 -6.72
CA GLY A 7 -9.48 -68.20 -7.00
C GLY A 7 -9.19 -67.91 -8.48
N LYS A 8 -10.25 -67.63 -9.24
CA LYS A 8 -10.21 -67.12 -10.62
C LYS A 8 -9.31 -65.88 -10.71
N SER A 9 -8.25 -65.95 -11.51
CA SER A 9 -7.51 -64.76 -11.95
C SER A 9 -8.39 -63.98 -12.94
N GLN A 10 -8.85 -62.78 -12.54
CA GLN A 10 -9.50 -61.82 -13.43
C GLN A 10 -8.43 -61.24 -14.39
N GLN A 11 -8.44 -61.68 -15.64
CA GLN A 11 -7.77 -60.97 -16.72
C GLN A 11 -8.49 -59.63 -16.95
N LEU A 12 -7.76 -58.53 -16.81
CA LEU A 12 -8.23 -57.18 -17.18
C LEU A 12 -8.62 -57.15 -18.68
N PRO A 13 -9.73 -56.49 -19.05
CA PRO A 13 -10.20 -56.45 -20.44
C PRO A 13 -9.22 -55.73 -21.36
N ASP A 14 -9.04 -56.25 -22.58
CA ASP A 14 -8.10 -55.77 -23.61
C ASP A 14 -8.21 -54.26 -23.95
N SER A 15 -9.38 -53.66 -23.71
CA SER A 15 -9.63 -52.21 -23.88
C SER A 15 -8.78 -51.33 -22.96
N SER A 16 -8.43 -51.83 -21.77
CA SER A 16 -7.57 -51.12 -20.83
C SER A 16 -6.13 -51.04 -21.33
N ARG A 17 -5.61 -52.12 -21.92
CA ARG A 17 -4.25 -52.17 -22.50
C ARG A 17 -4.13 -51.26 -23.71
N THR A 18 -5.15 -51.21 -24.58
CA THR A 18 -5.17 -50.29 -25.72
C THR A 18 -5.23 -48.83 -25.27
N PHE A 19 -6.03 -48.51 -24.25
CA PHE A 19 -6.08 -47.15 -23.67
C PHE A 19 -4.73 -46.71 -23.09
N PHE A 20 -4.05 -47.56 -22.31
CA PHE A 20 -2.71 -47.25 -21.77
C PHE A 20 -1.65 -47.14 -22.87
N SER A 21 -1.76 -47.92 -23.95
CA SER A 21 -0.85 -47.86 -25.09
C SER A 21 -1.02 -46.58 -25.88
N ILE A 22 -2.27 -46.16 -26.14
CA ILE A 22 -2.59 -44.89 -26.79
C ILE A 22 -2.13 -43.71 -25.91
N LEU A 23 -2.35 -43.76 -24.60
CA LEU A 23 -1.88 -42.73 -23.66
C LEU A 23 -0.35 -42.64 -23.66
N ALA A 24 0.35 -43.78 -23.72
CA ALA A 24 1.81 -43.81 -23.81
C ALA A 24 2.31 -43.20 -25.13
N ILE A 25 1.70 -43.54 -26.27
CA ILE A 25 2.03 -42.99 -27.60
C ILE A 25 1.75 -41.50 -27.65
N VAL A 26 0.59 -41.04 -27.15
CA VAL A 26 0.24 -39.62 -27.08
C VAL A 26 1.19 -38.88 -26.15
N SER A 27 1.55 -39.43 -24.98
CA SER A 27 2.52 -38.80 -24.08
C SER A 27 3.92 -38.74 -24.71
N THR A 28 4.30 -39.76 -25.47
CA THR A 28 5.60 -39.81 -26.18
C THR A 28 5.61 -38.82 -27.33
N ALA A 29 4.52 -38.73 -28.10
CA ALA A 29 4.35 -37.76 -29.17
C ALA A 29 4.33 -36.33 -28.62
N ILE A 30 3.63 -36.06 -27.52
CA ILE A 30 3.65 -34.76 -26.83
C ILE A 30 5.06 -34.47 -26.30
N SER A 31 5.78 -35.46 -25.78
CA SER A 31 7.17 -35.29 -25.29
C SER A 31 8.15 -35.02 -26.43
N VAL A 32 7.97 -35.66 -27.60
CA VAL A 32 8.77 -35.44 -28.81
C VAL A 32 8.44 -34.09 -29.44
N LEU A 33 7.17 -33.69 -29.51
CA LEU A 33 6.74 -32.37 -29.97
C LEU A 33 7.21 -31.27 -29.01
N ALA A 34 7.15 -31.51 -27.70
CA ALA A 34 7.76 -30.66 -26.70
C ALA A 34 9.27 -30.57 -26.93
N TRP A 35 9.97 -31.68 -27.15
CA TRP A 35 11.41 -31.73 -27.46
C TRP A 35 11.78 -30.99 -28.75
N GLN A 36 10.91 -30.97 -29.76
CA GLN A 36 11.14 -30.20 -30.99
C GLN A 36 10.90 -28.70 -30.80
N SER A 37 10.15 -28.29 -29.77
CA SER A 37 9.95 -26.87 -29.48
C SER A 37 11.28 -26.20 -29.11
N ARG A 38 11.53 -25.02 -29.69
CA ARG A 38 12.70 -24.20 -29.37
C ARG A 38 12.78 -23.92 -27.86
N LEU A 39 11.65 -23.60 -27.24
CA LEU A 39 11.56 -23.28 -25.82
C LEU A 39 11.95 -24.47 -24.92
N ALA A 40 11.50 -25.70 -25.20
CA ALA A 40 11.90 -26.84 -24.38
C ALA A 40 13.38 -27.15 -24.54
N ARG A 41 13.94 -27.10 -25.77
CA ARG A 41 15.39 -27.26 -25.98
C ARG A 41 16.18 -26.20 -25.22
N SER A 42 15.69 -24.97 -25.21
CA SER A 42 16.26 -23.87 -24.43
C SER A 42 16.23 -24.15 -22.93
N VAL A 43 15.10 -24.61 -22.39
CA VAL A 43 14.94 -24.96 -20.97
C VAL A 43 15.79 -26.16 -20.57
N PHE A 44 15.86 -27.21 -21.40
CA PHE A 44 16.71 -28.38 -21.16
C PHE A 44 18.20 -28.06 -21.26
N LYS A 45 18.62 -27.23 -22.23
CA LYS A 45 20.00 -26.77 -22.36
C LYS A 45 20.39 -25.89 -21.17
N PHE A 46 19.50 -25.00 -20.74
CA PHE A 46 19.64 -24.23 -19.51
C PHE A 46 19.77 -25.15 -18.30
N ALA A 47 18.88 -26.13 -18.17
CA ALA A 47 18.90 -27.12 -17.11
C ALA A 47 20.21 -27.93 -17.09
N TRP A 48 20.63 -28.50 -18.21
CA TRP A 48 21.89 -29.23 -18.32
C TRP A 48 23.09 -28.39 -17.87
N ILE A 49 23.15 -27.13 -18.29
CA ILE A 49 24.30 -26.28 -17.97
C ILE A 49 24.25 -25.76 -16.53
N CYS A 50 23.07 -25.49 -15.97
CA CYS A 50 22.90 -25.07 -14.57
C CYS A 50 23.00 -26.24 -13.58
N PHE A 51 22.55 -27.44 -13.94
CA PHE A 51 22.42 -28.57 -12.99
C PHE A 51 23.48 -29.66 -13.18
N LEU A 52 24.11 -29.81 -14.36
CA LEU A 52 24.94 -30.98 -14.70
C LEU A 52 26.34 -30.64 -15.25
N LYS A 53 26.54 -29.45 -15.84
CA LYS A 53 27.84 -29.05 -16.40
C LYS A 53 28.73 -28.39 -15.33
N PRO A 54 29.94 -28.90 -15.04
CA PRO A 54 30.84 -28.27 -14.08
C PRO A 54 31.38 -26.94 -14.59
N VAL A 55 31.36 -25.90 -13.74
CA VAL A 55 31.97 -24.60 -14.00
C VAL A 55 33.50 -24.71 -13.84
N ARG A 56 34.26 -24.24 -14.83
CA ARG A 56 35.74 -24.29 -14.84
C ARG A 56 36.31 -22.87 -14.83
N GLY A 57 37.33 -22.60 -14.01
CA GLY A 57 38.06 -21.33 -13.98
C GLY A 57 38.55 -20.92 -12.58
N GLY A 58 39.77 -20.37 -12.49
CA GLY A 58 40.37 -19.93 -11.23
C GLY A 58 39.88 -18.55 -10.79
N SER A 59 39.67 -17.65 -11.76
CA SER A 59 39.13 -16.30 -11.52
C SER A 59 37.60 -16.25 -11.69
N GLN A 60 36.95 -15.24 -11.08
CA GLN A 60 35.50 -15.02 -11.24
C GLN A 60 35.11 -14.82 -12.71
N ARG A 61 35.94 -14.10 -13.47
CA ARG A 61 35.78 -13.87 -14.90
C ARG A 61 35.75 -15.16 -15.71
N GLU A 62 36.77 -16.02 -15.53
CA GLU A 62 36.85 -17.30 -16.26
C GLU A 62 35.64 -18.20 -15.98
N ARG A 63 35.16 -18.21 -14.74
CA ARG A 63 33.95 -18.97 -14.36
C ARG A 63 32.71 -18.45 -15.09
N LEU A 64 32.50 -17.13 -15.12
CA LEU A 64 31.36 -16.52 -15.81
C LEU A 64 31.43 -16.75 -17.33
N ASP A 65 32.60 -16.56 -17.94
CA ASP A 65 32.80 -16.82 -19.37
C ASP A 65 32.55 -18.29 -19.72
N SER A 66 33.04 -19.23 -18.92
CA SER A 66 32.83 -20.67 -19.10
C SER A 66 31.36 -21.09 -18.95
N PHE A 67 30.65 -20.44 -18.02
CA PHE A 67 29.22 -20.68 -17.76
C PHE A 67 28.35 -20.12 -18.90
N TYR A 68 28.60 -18.89 -19.35
CA TYR A 68 27.74 -18.21 -20.33
C TYR A 68 28.08 -18.49 -21.79
N ALA A 69 29.32 -18.87 -22.14
CA ALA A 69 29.70 -19.15 -23.53
C ALA A 69 28.82 -20.24 -24.20
N GLY A 70 28.30 -21.20 -23.43
CA GLY A 70 27.41 -22.25 -23.95
C GLY A 70 25.93 -21.87 -24.02
N GLN A 71 25.51 -20.78 -23.37
CA GLN A 71 24.11 -20.35 -23.24
C GLN A 71 23.80 -19.01 -23.89
N ALA A 72 24.81 -18.25 -24.34
CA ALA A 72 24.67 -16.86 -24.78
C ALA A 72 23.52 -16.65 -25.80
N ASP A 73 23.40 -17.52 -26.81
CA ASP A 73 22.36 -17.43 -27.87
C ASP A 73 20.93 -17.74 -27.39
N VAL A 74 20.80 -18.37 -26.23
CA VAL A 74 19.53 -18.84 -25.65
C VAL A 74 19.22 -18.11 -24.33
N TYR A 75 20.11 -17.20 -23.93
CA TYR A 75 20.15 -16.56 -22.62
C TYR A 75 18.85 -15.82 -22.30
N ASP A 76 18.26 -15.14 -23.27
CA ASP A 76 17.04 -14.35 -23.08
C ASP A 76 15.76 -15.23 -23.11
N ASP A 77 15.76 -16.32 -23.88
CA ASP A 77 14.61 -17.22 -24.09
C ASP A 77 14.15 -17.91 -22.79
N THR A 78 15.06 -18.16 -21.83
CA THR A 78 14.76 -18.85 -20.56
C THR A 78 14.74 -17.92 -19.35
N ARG A 79 15.52 -16.82 -19.38
CA ARG A 79 15.63 -15.91 -18.22
C ARG A 79 14.43 -15.00 -18.01
N GLY A 80 13.57 -14.74 -19.01
CA GLY A 80 12.31 -14.00 -18.78
C GLY A 80 11.35 -14.68 -17.78
N GLY A 81 11.42 -16.02 -17.69
CA GLY A 81 10.70 -16.81 -16.70
C GLY A 81 11.33 -16.76 -15.30
N LEU A 82 12.66 -16.82 -15.23
CA LEU A 82 13.44 -16.90 -13.98
C LEU A 82 13.66 -15.53 -13.32
N LEU A 83 14.02 -14.52 -14.11
CA LEU A 83 14.45 -13.18 -13.68
C LEU A 83 13.28 -12.18 -13.73
N LYS A 84 12.32 -12.37 -12.82
CA LYS A 84 11.11 -11.52 -12.69
C LYS A 84 11.42 -10.18 -12.05
N GLY A 85 10.68 -9.14 -12.43
CA GLY A 85 10.79 -7.82 -11.79
C GLY A 85 11.78 -6.85 -12.45
N ARG A 86 12.61 -7.28 -13.42
CA ARG A 86 13.42 -6.36 -14.24
C ARG A 86 12.53 -5.34 -14.96
N ASP A 87 11.49 -5.83 -15.62
CA ASP A 87 10.51 -4.99 -16.31
C ASP A 87 9.83 -3.98 -15.35
N THR A 88 9.36 -4.45 -14.19
CA THR A 88 8.79 -3.59 -13.15
C THR A 88 9.80 -2.54 -12.66
N LEU A 89 11.07 -2.91 -12.46
CA LEU A 89 12.12 -1.97 -12.05
C LEU A 89 12.29 -0.85 -13.09
N LEU A 90 12.37 -1.21 -14.37
CA LEU A 90 12.51 -0.22 -15.45
C LEU A 90 11.30 0.70 -15.54
N GLN A 91 10.08 0.18 -15.39
CA GLN A 91 8.85 0.98 -15.33
C GLN A 91 8.87 1.97 -14.16
N LEU A 92 9.33 1.53 -12.97
CA LEU A 92 9.46 2.39 -11.79
C LEU A 92 10.51 3.47 -11.99
N VAL A 93 11.70 3.13 -12.49
CA VAL A 93 12.74 4.10 -12.81
C VAL A 93 12.22 5.12 -13.83
N ALA A 94 11.58 4.63 -14.89
CA ALA A 94 11.07 5.48 -15.96
C ALA A 94 9.98 6.43 -15.48
N SER A 95 9.05 5.95 -14.65
CA SER A 95 7.98 6.80 -14.12
C SER A 95 8.54 7.91 -13.22
N HIS A 96 9.54 7.62 -12.38
CA HIS A 96 10.14 8.64 -11.51
C HIS A 96 10.99 9.65 -12.31
N LEU A 97 11.77 9.20 -13.30
CA LEU A 97 12.53 10.10 -14.19
C LEU A 97 11.61 11.06 -14.96
N LYS A 98 10.46 10.58 -15.44
CA LYS A 98 9.46 11.42 -16.13
C LYS A 98 8.91 12.50 -15.22
N THR A 99 8.52 12.13 -14.00
CA THR A 99 7.89 13.07 -13.07
C THR A 99 8.88 14.10 -12.52
N GLN A 100 10.18 13.76 -12.43
CA GLN A 100 11.24 14.72 -12.13
C GLN A 100 11.51 15.75 -13.26
N GLY A 101 10.81 15.64 -14.41
CA GLY A 101 11.04 16.52 -15.57
C GLY A 101 12.31 16.21 -16.36
N LYS A 102 13.06 15.17 -15.96
CA LYS A 102 14.35 14.77 -16.54
C LYS A 102 14.25 14.10 -17.91
N VAL A 103 13.05 13.84 -18.44
CA VAL A 103 12.88 13.23 -19.77
C VAL A 103 12.70 14.26 -20.88
N ASN A 104 12.11 15.43 -20.60
CA ASN A 104 11.68 16.37 -21.64
C ASN A 104 12.46 17.70 -21.69
N ARG A 105 13.28 18.02 -20.68
CA ARG A 105 14.09 19.26 -20.68
C ARG A 105 15.54 18.95 -21.05
N HIS A 106 15.99 19.49 -22.17
CA HIS A 106 17.41 19.76 -22.44
C HIS A 106 17.73 21.16 -21.88
N SER A 107 17.53 21.36 -20.57
CA SER A 107 18.01 22.58 -19.93
C SER A 107 19.52 22.42 -19.75
N ARG A 108 20.32 23.38 -20.23
CA ARG A 108 21.77 23.44 -19.98
C ARG A 108 22.12 23.44 -18.48
N ALA A 109 21.16 23.67 -17.59
CA ALA A 109 21.33 23.67 -16.15
C ALA A 109 21.34 22.28 -15.49
N ASP A 110 20.83 21.22 -16.14
CA ASP A 110 20.60 19.90 -15.51
C ASP A 110 21.79 18.92 -15.64
N GLY A 111 22.89 19.32 -16.28
CA GLY A 111 24.04 18.44 -16.55
C GLY A 111 23.75 17.30 -17.55
N PRO A 112 24.76 16.49 -17.92
CA PRO A 112 24.58 15.35 -18.80
C PRO A 112 23.85 14.19 -18.09
N LYS A 113 22.86 13.60 -18.77
CA LYS A 113 22.08 12.46 -18.28
C LYS A 113 22.76 11.16 -18.63
N ILE A 114 23.54 10.66 -17.68
CA ILE A 114 24.30 9.41 -17.84
C ILE A 114 23.57 8.27 -17.12
N TRP A 115 23.38 7.15 -17.83
CA TRP A 115 22.88 5.89 -17.27
C TRP A 115 23.97 4.82 -17.30
N ILE A 116 24.22 4.15 -16.17
CA ILE A 116 25.11 2.99 -16.07
C ILE A 116 24.30 1.72 -15.71
N ASP A 117 24.36 0.69 -16.54
CA ASP A 117 23.77 -0.64 -16.27
C ASP A 117 24.89 -1.64 -15.90
N ILE A 118 24.98 -1.99 -14.61
CA ILE A 118 26.03 -2.85 -14.05
C ILE A 118 25.60 -4.31 -14.03
N GLY A 119 26.40 -5.15 -14.68
CA GLY A 119 26.05 -6.54 -14.96
C GLY A 119 24.91 -6.66 -15.97
N GLY A 120 24.91 -5.79 -16.98
CA GLY A 120 23.82 -5.69 -17.97
C GLY A 120 23.71 -6.86 -18.95
N GLY A 121 24.69 -7.77 -18.96
CA GLY A 121 24.68 -8.99 -19.76
C GLY A 121 24.48 -8.72 -21.25
N THR A 122 23.39 -9.24 -21.82
CA THR A 122 23.03 -9.11 -23.25
C THR A 122 22.46 -7.73 -23.60
N GLY A 123 22.34 -6.81 -22.64
CA GLY A 123 21.80 -5.47 -22.86
C GLY A 123 20.26 -5.40 -22.90
N TRP A 124 19.59 -6.40 -22.33
CA TRP A 124 18.12 -6.47 -22.32
C TRP A 124 17.46 -5.29 -21.60
N ASN A 125 18.04 -4.83 -20.48
CA ASN A 125 17.49 -3.69 -19.72
C ASN A 125 17.47 -2.42 -20.56
N ILE A 126 18.58 -2.13 -21.24
CA ILE A 126 18.72 -0.97 -22.14
C ILE A 126 17.73 -1.07 -23.29
N GLU A 127 17.60 -2.25 -23.90
CA GLU A 127 16.62 -2.43 -24.98
C GLU A 127 15.17 -2.22 -24.53
N THR A 128 14.83 -2.74 -23.36
CA THR A 128 13.46 -2.66 -22.81
C THR A 128 13.14 -1.26 -22.29
N MET A 129 14.14 -0.52 -21.80
CA MET A 129 13.93 0.85 -21.35
C MET A 129 13.43 1.76 -22.47
N ASP A 130 13.82 1.51 -23.73
CA ASP A 130 13.35 2.29 -24.90
C ASP A 130 11.82 2.29 -25.07
N ASP A 131 11.14 1.22 -24.61
CA ASP A 131 9.67 1.14 -24.60
C ASP A 131 9.03 2.12 -23.58
N TYR A 132 9.81 2.59 -22.60
CA TYR A 132 9.35 3.46 -21.52
C TYR A 132 9.90 4.88 -21.64
N ILE A 133 11.20 5.03 -21.87
CA ILE A 133 11.91 6.29 -22.11
C ILE A 133 12.82 6.06 -23.31
N PRO A 134 12.70 6.87 -24.39
CA PRO A 134 13.59 6.75 -25.53
C PRO A 134 15.05 6.83 -25.11
N ILE A 135 15.91 5.93 -25.60
CA ILE A 135 17.34 5.91 -25.22
C ILE A 135 18.05 7.21 -25.63
N SER A 136 17.54 7.91 -26.65
CA SER A 136 17.96 9.26 -27.02
C SER A 136 17.76 10.34 -25.92
N SER A 137 16.99 10.04 -24.87
CA SER A 137 16.81 10.95 -23.72
C SER A 137 18.03 10.98 -22.79
N PHE A 138 18.94 10.02 -22.93
CA PHE A 138 20.21 9.95 -22.21
C PHE A 138 21.34 10.42 -23.12
N ASP A 139 22.22 11.27 -22.60
CA ASP A 139 23.42 11.72 -23.33
C ASP A 139 24.38 10.56 -23.57
N ALA A 140 24.51 9.66 -22.58
CA ALA A 140 25.28 8.43 -22.68
C ALA A 140 24.69 7.30 -21.82
N VAL A 141 24.74 6.08 -22.34
CA VAL A 141 24.37 4.86 -21.63
C VAL A 141 25.56 3.90 -21.66
N TYR A 142 26.01 3.48 -20.48
CA TYR A 142 27.15 2.60 -20.31
C TYR A 142 26.70 1.24 -19.77
N LEU A 143 26.89 0.19 -20.54
CA LEU A 143 26.71 -1.19 -20.08
C LEU A 143 28.05 -1.74 -19.61
N ILE A 144 28.14 -2.10 -18.33
CA ILE A 144 29.35 -2.66 -17.71
C ILE A 144 29.10 -4.14 -17.42
N ASP A 145 29.94 -5.02 -17.94
CA ASP A 145 29.89 -6.46 -17.63
C ASP A 145 31.30 -7.07 -17.61
N LEU A 146 31.48 -8.13 -16.83
CA LEU A 146 32.73 -8.89 -16.75
C LEU A 146 32.81 -9.99 -17.83
N CYS A 147 31.68 -10.33 -18.47
CA CYS A 147 31.55 -11.41 -19.43
C CYS A 147 31.51 -10.91 -20.88
N GLU A 148 32.63 -11.04 -21.60
CA GLU A 148 32.76 -10.58 -22.99
C GLU A 148 31.83 -11.30 -23.99
N PRO A 149 31.54 -12.61 -23.88
CA PRO A 149 30.52 -13.27 -24.70
C PRO A 149 29.14 -12.59 -24.65
N LEU A 150 28.70 -12.11 -23.48
CA LEU A 150 27.42 -11.40 -23.34
C LEU A 150 27.50 -10.00 -23.96
N LEU A 151 28.61 -9.29 -23.75
CA LEU A 151 28.86 -7.98 -24.35
C LEU A 151 28.84 -8.03 -25.88
N LYS A 152 29.32 -9.11 -26.51
CA LYS A 152 29.23 -9.31 -27.97
C LYS A 152 27.78 -9.35 -28.46
N ILE A 153 26.88 -9.96 -27.70
CA ILE A 153 25.44 -9.97 -28.01
C ILE A 153 24.86 -8.56 -27.82
N ALA A 154 25.20 -7.89 -26.72
CA ALA A 154 24.75 -6.53 -26.45
C ALA A 154 25.16 -5.55 -27.57
N ARG A 155 26.43 -5.58 -28.00
CA ARG A 155 26.94 -4.74 -29.11
C ARG A 155 26.18 -5.01 -30.42
N LYS A 156 25.89 -6.28 -30.75
CA LYS A 156 25.07 -6.63 -31.93
C LYS A 156 23.65 -6.09 -31.82
N ARG A 157 23.02 -6.23 -30.64
CA ARG A 157 21.68 -5.73 -30.34
C ARG A 157 21.60 -4.21 -30.51
N PHE A 158 22.53 -3.47 -29.90
CA PHE A 158 22.57 -2.01 -29.98
C PHE A 158 22.89 -1.50 -31.39
N ALA A 159 23.81 -2.17 -32.10
CA ALA A 159 24.09 -1.86 -33.50
C ALA A 159 22.86 -2.05 -34.40
N ALA A 160 22.07 -3.11 -34.17
CA ALA A 160 20.83 -3.35 -34.90
C ALA A 160 19.76 -2.28 -34.64
N LYS A 161 19.77 -1.63 -33.47
CA LYS A 161 18.90 -0.50 -33.13
C LYS A 161 19.45 0.85 -33.60
N GLY A 162 20.70 0.91 -34.04
CA GLY A 162 21.35 2.13 -34.52
C GLY A 162 21.72 3.15 -33.43
N TRP A 163 21.77 2.73 -32.16
CA TRP A 163 22.12 3.62 -31.05
C TRP A 163 23.61 3.93 -31.02
N LYS A 164 23.95 5.22 -30.96
CA LYS A 164 25.35 5.72 -30.95
C LYS A 164 25.81 6.17 -29.57
N ASN A 165 24.86 6.46 -28.68
CA ASN A 165 25.06 6.90 -27.30
C ASN A 165 25.11 5.73 -26.31
N VAL A 166 25.22 4.48 -26.79
CA VAL A 166 25.26 3.27 -25.94
C VAL A 166 26.62 2.60 -26.08
N HIS A 167 27.31 2.39 -24.96
CA HIS A 167 28.69 1.91 -24.92
C HIS A 167 28.81 0.67 -24.04
N CYS A 168 29.36 -0.42 -24.60
CA CYS A 168 29.62 -1.67 -23.87
C CYS A 168 31.07 -1.71 -23.35
N LEU A 169 31.24 -1.69 -22.03
CA LEU A 169 32.53 -1.68 -21.35
C LEU A 169 32.81 -3.03 -20.68
N HIS A 170 33.90 -3.69 -21.10
CA HIS A 170 34.38 -4.93 -20.47
C HIS A 170 35.23 -4.60 -19.25
N GLN A 171 34.57 -4.38 -18.10
CA GLN A 171 35.21 -3.88 -16.88
C GLN A 171 34.61 -4.51 -15.61
N ASP A 172 35.35 -4.43 -14.51
CA ASP A 172 34.88 -4.85 -13.19
C ASP A 172 33.98 -3.78 -12.55
N ALA A 173 32.87 -4.20 -11.94
CA ALA A 173 31.88 -3.30 -11.34
C ALA A 173 32.43 -2.46 -10.16
N SER A 174 33.46 -2.92 -9.46
CA SER A 174 34.10 -2.18 -8.36
C SER A 174 35.13 -1.14 -8.84
N LYS A 175 35.59 -1.27 -10.09
CA LYS A 175 36.73 -0.49 -10.63
C LYS A 175 36.47 0.18 -11.97
N PHE A 176 35.20 0.31 -12.38
CA PHE A 176 34.88 0.83 -13.70
C PHE A 176 35.28 2.30 -13.91
N VAL A 177 35.76 2.63 -15.11
CA VAL A 177 36.15 3.96 -15.56
C VAL A 177 35.39 4.27 -16.85
N LEU A 178 34.71 5.41 -16.89
CA LEU A 178 34.01 5.88 -18.08
C LEU A 178 35.01 6.53 -19.06
N PRO A 179 34.78 6.46 -20.39
CA PRO A 179 35.67 7.02 -21.39
C PRO A 179 35.94 8.53 -21.24
N ASP A 180 35.01 9.27 -20.65
CA ASP A 180 35.13 10.73 -20.45
C ASP A 180 35.99 11.10 -19.22
N TRP A 181 36.51 10.12 -18.46
CA TRP A 181 37.29 10.32 -17.23
C TRP A 181 38.81 10.22 -17.45
N GLN A 182 39.30 10.63 -18.62
CA GLN A 182 40.59 10.23 -19.19
C GLN A 182 41.88 10.68 -18.46
N ASP A 183 41.82 11.52 -17.43
CA ASP A 183 43.03 11.99 -16.71
C ASP A 183 43.32 11.27 -15.37
N GLY A 184 42.68 10.12 -15.12
CA GLY A 184 42.95 9.30 -13.92
C GLY A 184 42.41 9.89 -12.61
N GLU A 185 41.87 11.11 -12.64
CA GLU A 185 41.06 11.67 -11.58
C GLU A 185 39.63 11.15 -11.72
N ILE A 186 39.13 10.43 -10.69
CA ILE A 186 37.70 10.16 -10.54
C ILE A 186 37.02 11.53 -10.53
N PRO A 187 36.05 11.83 -11.42
CA PRO A 187 35.43 13.15 -11.45
C PRO A 187 34.94 13.58 -10.08
N THR A 188 34.95 14.90 -9.87
CA THR A 188 34.18 15.57 -8.83
C THR A 188 32.74 15.03 -8.83
N ARG A 189 32.25 14.68 -7.63
CA ARG A 189 30.98 13.99 -7.36
C ARG A 189 29.83 14.38 -8.31
N GLY A 190 29.01 13.39 -8.71
CA GLY A 190 27.63 13.67 -9.09
C GLY A 190 27.26 13.76 -10.58
N GLN A 191 27.97 13.07 -11.48
CA GLN A 191 27.70 13.13 -12.93
C GLN A 191 26.73 12.06 -13.45
N VAL A 192 26.39 11.05 -12.65
CA VAL A 192 25.57 9.92 -13.07
C VAL A 192 24.14 10.09 -12.58
N SER A 193 23.17 10.12 -13.50
CA SER A 193 21.75 10.30 -13.15
C SER A 193 21.07 8.97 -12.78
N LEU A 194 21.50 7.85 -13.36
CA LEU A 194 20.89 6.54 -13.13
C LEU A 194 21.94 5.44 -13.07
N VAL A 195 21.84 4.57 -12.07
CA VAL A 195 22.53 3.28 -12.03
C VAL A 195 21.51 2.16 -11.90
N THR A 196 21.61 1.13 -12.73
CA THR A 196 20.78 -0.08 -12.62
C THR A 196 21.62 -1.33 -12.37
N MET A 197 21.09 -2.24 -11.55
CA MET A 197 21.69 -3.52 -11.23
C MET A 197 20.60 -4.60 -11.27
N SER A 198 20.60 -5.42 -12.32
CA SER A 198 19.63 -6.51 -12.47
C SER A 198 20.28 -7.87 -12.25
N TYR A 199 20.03 -8.46 -11.08
CA TYR A 199 20.57 -9.75 -10.64
C TYR A 199 22.10 -9.83 -10.66
N SER A 200 22.76 -8.68 -10.46
CA SER A 200 24.21 -8.56 -10.46
C SER A 200 24.80 -8.37 -9.07
N LEU A 201 24.10 -7.72 -8.13
CA LEU A 201 24.62 -7.42 -6.79
C LEU A 201 24.91 -8.71 -5.98
N SER A 202 24.07 -9.74 -6.13
CA SER A 202 24.27 -11.06 -5.52
C SER A 202 25.45 -11.84 -6.10
N MET A 203 25.91 -11.47 -7.30
CA MET A 203 27.09 -12.05 -7.96
C MET A 203 28.39 -11.29 -7.67
N ILE A 204 28.32 -10.07 -7.11
CA ILE A 204 29.51 -9.26 -6.83
C ILE A 204 30.03 -9.58 -5.41
N PRO A 205 31.29 -10.06 -5.26
CA PRO A 205 31.89 -10.29 -3.94
C PRO A 205 32.20 -8.97 -3.21
N THR A 206 32.79 -8.00 -3.91
CA THR A 206 33.16 -6.66 -3.41
C THR A 206 31.99 -5.67 -3.48
N PHE A 207 30.81 -6.11 -3.03
CA PHE A 207 29.58 -5.31 -3.18
C PHE A 207 29.62 -4.01 -2.35
N HIS A 208 30.36 -3.98 -1.24
CA HIS A 208 30.58 -2.76 -0.45
C HIS A 208 31.29 -1.67 -1.27
N GLU A 209 32.43 -2.01 -1.86
CA GLU A 209 33.20 -1.09 -2.73
C GLU A 209 32.39 -0.62 -3.93
N THR A 210 31.63 -1.53 -4.53
CA THR A 210 30.76 -1.23 -5.68
C THR A 210 29.68 -0.22 -5.31
N LEU A 211 28.96 -0.44 -4.19
CA LEU A 211 27.90 0.48 -3.75
C LEU A 211 28.45 1.84 -3.30
N ASP A 212 29.60 1.87 -2.64
CA ASP A 212 30.27 3.11 -2.24
C ASP A 212 30.71 3.93 -3.46
N ARG A 213 31.23 3.25 -4.48
CA ARG A 213 31.58 3.88 -5.76
C ARG A 213 30.34 4.44 -6.46
N ILE A 214 29.25 3.67 -6.50
CA ILE A 214 27.98 4.12 -7.09
C ILE A 214 27.47 5.38 -6.39
N GLN A 215 27.49 5.41 -5.05
CA GLN A 215 27.09 6.58 -4.27
C GLN A 215 27.93 7.81 -4.61
N ARG A 216 29.24 7.64 -4.82
CA ARG A 216 30.14 8.75 -5.17
C ARG A 216 29.88 9.35 -6.55
N VAL A 217 29.51 8.52 -7.53
CA VAL A 217 29.31 8.96 -8.93
C VAL A 217 27.89 9.45 -9.20
N LEU A 218 26.92 8.99 -8.41
CA LEU A 218 25.52 9.42 -8.50
C LEU A 218 25.36 10.89 -8.17
N GLU A 219 24.54 11.57 -8.96
CA GLU A 219 24.09 12.94 -8.73
C GLU A 219 23.43 13.05 -7.33
N PRO A 220 23.87 13.99 -6.46
CA PRO A 220 23.47 14.03 -5.05
C PRO A 220 21.97 14.19 -4.80
N GLU A 221 21.28 15.05 -5.57
CA GLU A 221 19.88 15.41 -5.27
C GLU A 221 18.86 14.54 -6.01
N HIS A 222 19.21 14.07 -7.20
CA HIS A 222 18.26 13.45 -8.12
C HIS A 222 18.79 12.17 -8.78
N GLY A 223 20.03 11.77 -8.46
CA GLY A 223 20.60 10.52 -8.94
C GLY A 223 19.87 9.33 -8.32
N MET A 224 19.51 8.36 -9.16
CA MET A 224 18.76 7.18 -8.74
C MET A 224 19.54 5.89 -8.93
N ILE A 225 19.33 4.94 -8.02
CA ILE A 225 19.78 3.57 -8.13
C ILE A 225 18.60 2.60 -8.16
N GLY A 226 18.54 1.77 -9.20
CA GLY A 226 17.56 0.71 -9.36
C GLY A 226 18.20 -0.67 -9.22
N VAL A 227 17.77 -1.47 -8.26
CA VAL A 227 18.27 -2.82 -8.03
C VAL A 227 17.12 -3.82 -8.05
N VAL A 228 17.27 -4.90 -8.83
CA VAL A 228 16.43 -6.09 -8.70
C VAL A 228 17.33 -7.29 -8.44
N ASP A 229 17.11 -8.01 -7.35
CA ASP A 229 17.97 -9.15 -7.03
C ASP A 229 17.26 -10.21 -6.17
N PHE A 230 17.89 -11.37 -6.07
CA PHE A 230 17.49 -12.44 -5.17
C PHE A 230 17.86 -12.13 -3.73
N TYR A 231 17.13 -12.75 -2.79
CA TYR A 231 17.46 -12.65 -1.38
C TYR A 231 16.99 -13.90 -0.62
N ALA A 232 17.71 -14.31 0.43
CA ALA A 232 17.29 -15.42 1.29
C ALA A 232 17.18 -15.00 2.77
N GLY A 233 16.91 -13.71 3.00
CA GLY A 233 16.91 -13.10 4.32
C GLY A 233 15.66 -13.42 5.16
N ARG A 234 15.88 -13.55 6.47
CA ARG A 234 14.83 -13.55 7.50
C ARG A 234 14.71 -12.16 8.12
N GLU A 235 13.56 -11.88 8.73
CA GLU A 235 13.39 -10.69 9.57
C GLU A 235 14.30 -10.85 10.81
N SER A 236 15.16 -9.87 11.07
CA SER A 236 16.00 -9.86 12.29
C SER A 236 15.13 -9.54 13.51
N GLU A 237 15.31 -10.27 14.62
CA GLU A 237 14.61 -10.03 15.89
C GLU A 237 14.87 -8.63 16.46
N LEU A 238 15.99 -7.99 16.12
CA LEU A 238 16.28 -6.60 16.51
C LEU A 238 15.30 -5.58 15.91
N ALA A 239 14.62 -5.91 14.80
CA ALA A 239 13.56 -5.07 14.24
C ALA A 239 12.21 -5.22 14.96
N VAL A 240 12.08 -6.16 15.91
CA VAL A 240 10.81 -6.47 16.58
C VAL A 240 10.57 -5.57 17.80
N LYS A 241 11.63 -5.02 18.41
CA LYS A 241 11.51 -4.18 19.62
C LYS A 241 11.17 -2.71 19.34
N GLY A 242 11.24 -2.23 18.10
CA GLY A 242 10.97 -0.83 17.71
C GLY A 242 9.83 -0.64 16.70
N GLY A 243 8.97 -1.65 16.51
CA GLY A 243 7.98 -1.66 15.42
C GLY A 243 8.61 -2.04 14.06
N LYS A 244 7.80 -2.61 13.17
CA LYS A 244 8.29 -3.04 11.86
C LYS A 244 8.64 -1.84 10.98
N ASP A 245 9.90 -1.75 10.61
CA ASP A 245 10.37 -0.88 9.53
C ASP A 245 9.74 -1.34 8.20
N THR A 246 9.21 -0.40 7.43
CA THR A 246 8.29 -0.63 6.29
C THR A 246 8.89 -1.45 5.15
N SER A 247 10.22 -1.56 5.12
CA SER A 247 11.01 -2.39 4.21
C SER A 247 10.89 -3.91 4.45
N SER A 248 10.25 -4.34 5.56
CA SER A 248 10.14 -5.75 5.98
C SER A 248 8.85 -6.49 5.56
N LEU A 249 7.88 -5.80 4.93
CA LEU A 249 6.66 -6.42 4.40
C LEU A 249 6.99 -7.54 3.39
N ASN A 250 6.49 -8.75 3.61
CA ASN A 250 6.79 -9.94 2.80
C ASN A 250 8.29 -10.31 2.70
N LEU A 251 9.12 -9.85 3.64
CA LEU A 251 10.54 -10.22 3.67
C LEU A 251 10.70 -11.72 3.96
N ASP A 252 10.02 -12.25 4.97
CA ASP A 252 10.24 -13.62 5.44
C ASP A 252 10.05 -14.68 4.34
N THR A 253 11.09 -15.50 4.14
CA THR A 253 11.10 -16.62 3.20
C THR A 253 10.74 -17.94 3.87
N GLY A 254 10.76 -18.02 5.21
CA GLY A 254 10.74 -19.28 5.95
C GLY A 254 12.09 -20.01 5.93
N LEU A 255 12.32 -20.84 6.96
CA LEU A 255 13.60 -21.54 7.19
C LEU A 255 14.01 -22.47 6.05
N ILE A 256 13.13 -23.38 5.65
CA ILE A 256 13.41 -24.40 4.63
C ILE A 256 13.69 -23.74 3.28
N ASN A 257 12.89 -22.75 2.90
CA ASN A 257 13.03 -22.06 1.63
C ASN A 257 14.30 -21.18 1.59
N SER A 258 14.63 -20.49 2.70
CA SER A 258 15.88 -19.73 2.83
C SER A 258 17.09 -20.64 2.69
N TRP A 259 17.12 -21.76 3.43
CA TRP A 259 18.20 -22.74 3.36
C TRP A 259 18.34 -23.34 1.96
N PHE A 260 17.22 -23.76 1.36
CA PHE A 260 17.19 -24.34 0.02
C PHE A 260 17.77 -23.38 -1.01
N TRP A 261 17.27 -22.14 -1.09
CA TRP A 261 17.77 -21.18 -2.08
C TRP A 261 19.19 -20.73 -1.79
N THR A 262 19.59 -20.52 -0.53
CA THR A 262 20.98 -20.16 -0.22
C THR A 262 21.96 -21.25 -0.65
N THR A 263 21.62 -22.51 -0.39
CA THR A 263 22.42 -23.67 -0.83
C THR A 263 22.38 -23.82 -2.34
N TRP A 264 21.22 -23.62 -2.96
CA TRP A 264 21.05 -23.71 -4.39
C TRP A 264 21.95 -22.72 -5.14
N PHE A 265 21.85 -21.43 -4.78
CA PHE A 265 22.56 -20.35 -5.44
C PHE A 265 24.06 -20.37 -5.16
N SER A 266 24.51 -20.97 -4.04
CA SER A 266 25.94 -21.09 -3.74
C SER A 266 26.69 -22.01 -4.70
N PHE A 267 26.02 -23.00 -5.33
CA PHE A 267 26.61 -23.83 -6.39
C PHE A 267 27.05 -23.00 -7.61
N ASP A 268 26.34 -21.90 -7.89
CA ASP A 268 26.65 -20.97 -8.97
C ASP A 268 27.47 -19.75 -8.49
N HIS A 269 28.02 -19.78 -7.28
CA HIS A 269 28.71 -18.65 -6.63
C HIS A 269 27.86 -17.38 -6.50
N VAL A 270 26.54 -17.53 -6.41
CA VAL A 270 25.61 -16.43 -6.14
C VAL A 270 25.30 -16.41 -4.64
N TYR A 271 25.60 -15.30 -3.97
CA TYR A 271 25.54 -15.23 -2.51
C TYR A 271 24.35 -14.39 -2.04
N LEU A 272 23.35 -15.03 -1.45
CA LEU A 272 22.08 -14.39 -1.03
C LEU A 272 22.09 -13.77 0.38
N HIS A 273 23.27 -13.45 0.89
CA HIS A 273 23.44 -12.92 2.25
C HIS A 273 22.70 -11.58 2.44
N SER A 274 22.02 -11.42 3.59
CA SER A 274 21.18 -10.25 3.88
C SER A 274 21.95 -8.92 3.94
N SER A 275 23.26 -8.97 4.21
CA SER A 275 24.14 -7.79 4.25
C SER A 275 24.11 -6.97 2.96
N ARG A 276 23.93 -7.60 1.79
CA ARG A 276 23.86 -6.89 0.50
C ARG A 276 22.74 -5.87 0.48
N ARG A 277 21.53 -6.32 0.81
CA ARG A 277 20.35 -5.46 0.88
C ARG A 277 20.42 -4.48 2.04
N ASN A 278 20.89 -4.92 3.21
CA ASN A 278 21.00 -4.04 4.37
C ASN A 278 21.97 -2.89 4.10
N TYR A 279 23.10 -3.17 3.43
CA TYR A 279 24.07 -2.15 3.04
C TYR A 279 23.54 -1.23 1.95
N LEU A 280 22.83 -1.77 0.95
CA LEU A 280 22.11 -0.97 -0.05
C LEU A 280 21.14 0.02 0.60
N GLN A 281 20.31 -0.45 1.53
CA GLN A 281 19.37 0.40 2.26
C GLN A 281 20.03 1.34 3.28
N HIS A 282 21.27 1.06 3.68
CA HIS A 282 22.05 1.93 4.54
C HIS A 282 22.70 3.08 3.76
N ARG A 283 23.17 2.81 2.53
CA ARG A 283 23.85 3.80 1.68
C ARG A 283 22.90 4.69 0.88
N PHE A 284 21.70 4.21 0.58
CA PHE A 284 20.75 4.90 -0.28
C PHE A 284 19.39 5.05 0.40
N GLU A 285 18.78 6.22 0.23
CA GLU A 285 17.44 6.49 0.72
C GLU A 285 16.41 5.78 -0.17
N PRO A 286 15.53 4.93 0.38
CA PRO A 286 14.58 4.14 -0.40
C PRO A 286 13.41 4.96 -0.94
N ILE A 287 13.22 4.95 -2.26
CA ILE A 287 12.05 5.51 -2.96
C ILE A 287 10.93 4.48 -3.09
N LYS A 288 11.27 3.25 -3.52
CA LYS A 288 10.34 2.11 -3.62
C LYS A 288 11.04 0.82 -3.22
N ILE A 289 10.32 -0.02 -2.50
CA ILE A 289 10.75 -1.36 -2.13
C ILE A 289 9.59 -2.32 -2.41
N LEU A 290 9.86 -3.39 -3.16
CA LEU A 290 8.90 -4.47 -3.39
C LEU A 290 9.56 -5.81 -3.09
N ASN A 291 8.90 -6.64 -2.30
CA ASN A 291 9.30 -8.01 -2.02
C ASN A 291 8.33 -8.97 -2.72
N ALA A 292 8.86 -9.85 -3.57
CA ALA A 292 8.05 -10.73 -4.39
C ALA A 292 8.62 -12.15 -4.48
N ARG A 293 7.84 -13.05 -5.10
CA ARG A 293 8.12 -14.48 -5.19
C ARG A 293 7.86 -14.95 -6.61
N ASN A 294 8.84 -15.59 -7.24
CA ASN A 294 8.71 -16.17 -8.56
C ASN A 294 8.37 -17.67 -8.47
N GLY A 295 7.23 -18.07 -9.03
CA GLY A 295 6.78 -19.47 -9.06
C GLY A 295 7.22 -20.27 -10.29
N PHE A 296 8.20 -19.81 -11.08
CA PHE A 296 8.54 -20.40 -12.39
C PHE A 296 8.95 -21.89 -12.35
N ILE A 297 9.74 -22.31 -11.35
CA ILE A 297 10.30 -23.68 -11.32
C ILE A 297 9.29 -24.69 -10.77
N LEU A 298 8.75 -24.45 -9.57
CA LEU A 298 7.75 -25.30 -8.93
C LEU A 298 6.67 -24.43 -8.28
N PRO A 299 5.63 -24.00 -9.04
CA PRO A 299 4.69 -22.94 -8.63
C PRO A 299 3.99 -23.18 -7.29
N ARG A 300 3.85 -24.44 -6.89
CA ARG A 300 3.13 -24.88 -5.68
C ARG A 300 4.04 -25.30 -4.52
N LEU A 301 5.34 -25.52 -4.73
CA LEU A 301 6.24 -26.10 -3.71
C LEU A 301 7.35 -25.13 -3.29
N VAL A 302 8.04 -24.48 -4.24
CA VAL A 302 9.18 -23.60 -3.92
C VAL A 302 9.15 -22.38 -4.84
N LYS A 303 9.10 -21.19 -4.27
CA LYS A 303 9.09 -19.91 -5.00
C LYS A 303 10.37 -19.14 -4.74
N ILE A 304 11.02 -18.69 -5.81
CA ILE A 304 12.29 -17.95 -5.73
C ILE A 304 12.02 -16.54 -5.18
N PRO A 305 12.60 -16.18 -4.04
CA PRO A 305 12.49 -14.85 -3.47
C PRO A 305 13.32 -13.81 -4.24
N TYR A 306 12.69 -12.70 -4.62
CA TYR A 306 13.38 -11.55 -5.22
C TYR A 306 12.81 -10.24 -4.68
N TYR A 307 13.61 -9.17 -4.74
CA TYR A 307 13.20 -7.84 -4.36
C TYR A 307 13.49 -6.84 -5.48
N ILE A 308 12.73 -5.75 -5.50
CA ILE A 308 12.97 -4.56 -6.30
C ILE A 308 13.22 -3.42 -5.32
N TYR A 309 14.27 -2.66 -5.57
CA TYR A 309 14.67 -1.50 -4.80
C TYR A 309 14.92 -0.34 -5.77
N LEU A 310 14.28 0.79 -5.52
CA LEU A 310 14.58 2.07 -6.14
C LEU A 310 14.99 3.01 -5.01
N GLY A 311 16.15 3.64 -5.12
CA GLY A 311 16.66 4.58 -4.14
C GLY A 311 17.33 5.79 -4.76
N ARG A 312 17.69 6.77 -3.93
CA ARG A 312 18.47 7.95 -4.31
C ARG A 312 19.68 8.13 -3.39
N SER A 313 20.65 8.92 -3.85
CA SER A 313 21.74 9.36 -2.97
C SER A 313 21.17 10.18 -1.81
N GLU A 314 21.73 10.01 -0.62
CA GLU A 314 21.39 10.83 0.54
C GLU A 314 21.87 12.27 0.28
N PRO A 315 21.05 13.32 0.52
CA PRO A 315 21.53 14.69 0.51
C PRO A 315 22.63 14.81 1.57
N SER A 316 23.81 15.25 1.16
CA SER A 316 24.86 15.58 2.12
C SER A 316 24.31 16.62 3.10
N PHE A 317 24.59 16.49 4.39
CA PHE A 317 24.15 17.33 5.53
C PHE A 317 24.46 18.85 5.43
N THR A 318 24.78 19.37 4.25
CA THR A 318 25.26 20.73 4.01
C THR A 318 24.31 21.44 3.04
N ASN A 319 23.56 22.42 3.58
CA ASN A 319 22.68 23.38 2.90
C ASN A 319 21.22 22.96 2.64
N THR A 320 20.46 22.64 3.70
CA THR A 320 19.01 22.92 3.68
C THR A 320 18.78 24.35 4.16
N SER A 321 18.12 25.15 3.33
CA SER A 321 17.68 26.50 3.69
C SER A 321 16.72 26.46 4.89
N ALA A 322 16.69 27.53 5.68
CA ALA A 322 15.89 27.63 6.92
C ALA A 322 14.38 27.37 6.75
N ALA A 323 13.87 27.28 5.52
CA ALA A 323 12.49 26.91 5.23
C ALA A 323 12.22 25.40 5.35
N ASP A 324 13.19 24.54 5.04
CA ASP A 324 13.06 23.07 5.15
C ASP A 324 13.30 22.57 6.59
N GLN A 325 14.01 23.34 7.41
CA GLN A 325 14.24 23.02 8.82
C GLN A 325 12.96 23.02 9.67
N GLY A 326 11.87 23.67 9.21
CA GLY A 326 10.56 23.60 9.86
C GLY A 326 9.90 22.22 9.79
N LEU A 327 10.31 21.36 8.85
CA LEU A 327 9.88 19.97 8.72
C LEU A 327 10.93 18.95 9.18
N GLU A 328 12.21 19.32 9.20
CA GLU A 328 13.34 18.41 9.45
C GLU A 328 13.95 18.47 10.86
N GLY A 329 13.42 19.32 11.76
CA GLY A 329 14.06 19.65 13.04
C GLY A 329 13.54 18.99 14.32
N THR A 330 12.51 18.15 14.29
CA THR A 330 12.04 17.41 15.49
C THR A 330 11.89 15.93 15.15
N ASP A 331 12.25 15.06 16.10
CA ASP A 331 11.97 13.63 16.03
C ASP A 331 10.47 13.42 15.78
N GLY A 332 10.07 13.25 14.51
CA GLY A 332 8.68 13.30 14.05
C GLY A 332 7.80 12.11 14.46
N PHE A 333 8.18 11.41 15.53
CA PHE A 333 7.44 10.32 16.13
C PHE A 333 7.55 10.39 17.65
N ARG A 334 6.40 10.40 18.32
CA ARG A 334 6.29 10.17 19.76
C ARG A 334 5.73 8.77 20.00
N ILE A 335 6.23 8.08 21.03
CA ILE A 335 5.52 6.89 21.51
C ILE A 335 4.32 7.39 22.29
N VAL A 336 3.13 7.13 21.77
CA VAL A 336 1.87 7.35 22.45
C VAL A 336 1.25 5.97 22.52
N ASN A 337 0.88 5.49 23.71
CA ASN A 337 0.06 4.27 23.83
C ASN A 337 0.79 2.96 23.42
N GLY A 338 2.12 2.91 23.56
CA GLY A 338 2.94 1.83 22.99
C GLY A 338 2.95 1.80 21.45
N LEU A 339 2.34 2.79 20.80
CA LEU A 339 2.31 2.98 19.37
C LEU A 339 3.21 4.17 18.97
N LEU A 340 3.97 4.01 17.89
CA LEU A 340 4.80 5.08 17.33
C LEU A 340 3.90 6.00 16.49
N THR A 341 3.51 7.13 17.07
CA THR A 341 2.59 8.10 16.47
C THR A 341 3.36 9.31 15.96
N PRO A 342 3.14 9.74 14.71
CA PRO A 342 3.78 10.94 14.17
C PRO A 342 3.32 12.22 14.87
N GLU A 343 4.20 13.20 15.02
CA GLU A 343 3.81 14.55 15.45
C GLU A 343 3.06 15.29 14.32
N SER A 344 2.13 16.19 14.70
CA SER A 344 1.35 16.95 13.73
C SER A 344 2.24 17.88 12.89
N PRO A 345 2.16 17.84 11.55
CA PRO A 345 2.96 18.71 10.69
C PRO A 345 2.44 20.16 10.63
N PHE A 346 1.24 20.43 11.14
CA PHE A 346 0.63 21.77 11.16
C PHE A 346 0.97 22.49 12.47
N SER A 347 2.25 22.78 12.65
CA SER A 347 2.74 23.60 13.77
C SER A 347 2.42 25.08 13.49
N SER A 348 1.70 25.72 14.40
CA SER A 348 1.74 27.18 14.53
C SER A 348 2.93 27.51 15.44
N GLY A 349 3.89 28.26 14.90
CA GLY A 349 5.24 28.34 15.47
C GLY A 349 5.30 28.81 16.92
N SER A 350 5.93 28.00 17.77
CA SER A 350 6.69 28.50 18.91
C SER A 350 8.18 28.37 18.58
N LYS A 351 8.90 29.50 18.57
CA LYS A 351 10.36 29.50 18.48
C LYS A 351 10.89 28.77 19.72
N LYS A 352 11.51 27.60 19.55
CA LYS A 352 12.38 27.03 20.59
C LYS A 352 13.65 27.87 20.65
N ASP A 353 13.99 28.34 21.84
CA ASP A 353 15.19 29.13 22.11
C ASP A 353 16.46 28.34 21.75
N LEU A 354 17.36 29.00 21.03
CA LEU A 354 18.64 28.49 20.50
C LEU A 354 19.74 28.34 21.58
N SER A 355 19.38 28.36 22.87
CA SER A 355 20.35 28.38 23.98
C SER A 355 20.90 27.01 24.40
N ASP A 356 20.32 25.89 23.93
CA ASP A 356 20.70 24.53 24.40
C ASP A 356 21.78 23.82 23.56
N LEU A 357 22.34 24.47 22.53
CA LEU A 357 23.42 23.91 21.71
C LEU A 357 24.80 24.39 22.20
N MET A 358 25.23 23.94 23.38
CA MET A 358 26.64 24.01 23.77
C MET A 358 27.32 22.65 23.53
N MET A 359 28.41 22.67 22.76
CA MET A 359 29.30 21.53 22.54
C MET A 359 30.05 21.19 23.85
N PRO A 360 30.15 19.91 24.27
CA PRO A 360 30.89 19.57 25.49
C PRO A 360 32.40 19.73 25.30
N ASP A 361 33.08 20.13 26.38
CA ASP A 361 34.52 20.36 26.45
C ASP A 361 35.33 19.05 26.37
N MET A 362 36.48 19.08 25.68
CA MET A 362 37.35 17.92 25.47
C MET A 362 38.34 17.75 26.62
N SER A 363 37.94 17.04 27.67
CA SER A 363 38.87 16.52 28.68
C SER A 363 39.04 14.99 28.56
N ILE A 364 40.30 14.53 28.58
CA ILE A 364 40.68 13.11 28.55
C ILE A 364 40.32 12.48 29.90
N GLY A 365 39.29 11.63 29.91
CA GLY A 365 38.83 10.85 31.07
C GLY A 365 38.82 9.33 30.80
N GLU A 366 38.68 8.54 31.88
CA GLU A 366 39.04 7.12 32.04
C GLU A 366 38.50 6.10 31.02
N SER A 367 39.17 4.93 30.99
CA SER A 367 39.14 3.90 29.94
C SER A 367 37.74 3.45 29.49
N ALA A 368 37.61 3.18 28.19
CA ALA A 368 36.38 2.89 27.46
C ALA A 368 35.52 1.71 27.96
N TRP A 369 35.98 0.92 28.93
CA TRP A 369 35.25 -0.24 29.46
C TRP A 369 34.25 0.10 30.57
N SER A 370 34.57 1.05 31.47
CA SER A 370 33.64 1.45 32.54
C SER A 370 32.44 2.25 32.02
N ASN A 371 32.61 2.95 30.88
CA ASN A 371 31.54 3.69 30.21
C ASN A 371 30.58 2.80 29.38
N LEU A 372 30.90 1.53 29.11
CA LEU A 372 30.03 0.64 28.34
C LEU A 372 28.85 0.10 29.16
N ILE A 373 29.03 -0.05 30.48
CA ILE A 373 27.99 -0.59 31.37
C ILE A 373 26.97 0.49 31.77
N SER A 374 27.40 1.75 31.83
CA SER A 374 26.52 2.89 32.11
C SER A 374 25.87 3.50 30.85
N LYS A 375 26.37 3.20 29.64
CA LYS A 375 25.80 3.69 28.36
C LYS A 375 24.94 2.67 27.60
N GLU A 376 24.59 1.54 28.19
CA GLU A 376 23.64 0.61 27.56
C GLU A 376 22.23 1.22 27.44
N GLU A 377 21.93 2.28 28.20
CA GLU A 377 20.71 3.09 28.04
C GLU A 377 20.88 4.26 27.06
N GLU A 378 22.03 4.92 26.99
CA GLU A 378 22.27 6.05 26.08
C GLU A 378 22.59 5.64 24.63
N THR A 379 23.20 4.47 24.41
CA THR A 379 23.50 3.96 23.05
C THR A 379 22.25 3.55 22.26
N LYS A 380 21.07 3.49 22.89
CA LYS A 380 19.78 3.35 22.20
C LYS A 380 19.40 4.60 21.39
N SER A 381 20.03 5.76 21.64
CA SER A 381 19.67 7.04 21.00
C SER A 381 20.43 7.37 19.71
N LEU A 382 21.58 6.74 19.44
CA LEU A 382 22.49 7.12 18.34
C LEU A 382 22.25 6.38 17.00
N VAL A 383 21.25 5.49 16.93
CA VAL A 383 20.79 4.89 15.65
C VAL A 383 19.32 5.26 15.42
N LYS A 384 19.00 6.56 15.49
CA LYS A 384 17.70 7.05 15.02
C LYS A 384 17.71 7.11 13.49
N ARG A 385 17.31 5.97 12.90
CA ARG A 385 17.14 5.77 11.46
C ARG A 385 16.13 6.80 10.95
N LYS A 386 16.52 7.70 10.03
CA LYS A 386 15.54 8.46 9.20
C LYS A 386 14.60 7.41 8.63
N SER A 387 13.33 7.48 9.00
CA SER A 387 12.39 6.45 8.60
C SER A 387 12.33 6.41 7.08
N SER A 388 12.47 5.22 6.50
CA SER A 388 12.42 4.93 5.06
C SER A 388 11.08 5.29 4.38
N MET A 389 10.26 6.13 5.02
CA MET A 389 8.82 6.22 4.84
C MET A 389 8.34 7.46 4.07
N SER A 390 9.21 8.41 3.70
CA SER A 390 8.82 9.73 3.16
C SER A 390 9.45 10.07 1.80
N THR A 391 9.26 9.22 0.79
CA THR A 391 9.86 9.42 -0.56
C THR A 391 8.84 9.49 -1.70
N ALA A 392 7.54 9.56 -1.41
CA ALA A 392 6.56 9.94 -2.43
C ALA A 392 6.77 11.42 -2.80
N LEU A 393 6.61 11.77 -4.08
CA LEU A 393 6.71 13.18 -4.52
C LEU A 393 5.74 14.10 -3.79
N ARG A 394 4.63 13.53 -3.29
CA ARG A 394 3.65 14.21 -2.48
C ARG A 394 3.24 13.33 -1.31
N GLN A 395 3.35 13.89 -0.11
CA GLN A 395 3.11 13.14 1.12
C GLN A 395 1.78 13.52 1.77
N TRP A 396 0.76 12.71 1.48
CA TRP A 396 -0.53 12.73 2.19
C TRP A 396 -0.50 11.87 3.44
N ARG A 397 0.23 10.76 3.42
CA ARG A 397 0.30 9.83 4.55
C ARG A 397 1.47 10.15 5.46
N LEU A 398 1.20 10.22 6.76
CA LEU A 398 2.25 10.30 7.76
C LEU A 398 2.94 8.93 7.90
N PRO A 399 4.27 8.90 8.10
CA PRO A 399 5.01 7.67 8.37
C PRO A 399 4.36 6.85 9.50
N TYR A 400 4.33 5.52 9.40
CA TYR A 400 3.79 4.68 10.48
C TYR A 400 4.49 3.32 10.52
N ALA A 401 4.68 2.79 11.73
CA ALA A 401 5.23 1.46 11.93
C ALA A 401 4.11 0.40 11.95
N LEU A 402 4.33 -0.73 11.29
CA LEU A 402 3.35 -1.83 11.31
C LEU A 402 3.40 -2.57 12.66
N GLN A 403 2.35 -2.38 13.46
CA GLN A 403 2.17 -3.07 14.74
C GLN A 403 1.32 -4.34 14.58
N ARG A 404 1.19 -5.11 15.67
CA ARG A 404 0.39 -6.35 15.69
C ARG A 404 -1.08 -6.09 15.37
N VAL A 405 -1.65 -4.98 15.86
CA VAL A 405 -3.04 -4.60 15.61
C VAL A 405 -3.33 -4.43 14.12
N HIS A 406 -2.42 -3.77 13.38
CA HIS A 406 -2.55 -3.57 11.93
C HIS A 406 -2.58 -4.89 11.15
N LYS A 407 -1.94 -5.96 11.64
CA LYS A 407 -1.91 -7.28 10.97
C LYS A 407 -3.21 -8.07 11.11
N GLN A 408 -4.11 -7.66 12.00
CA GLN A 408 -5.43 -8.29 12.12
C GLN A 408 -6.27 -8.01 10.87
N PHE A 409 -6.01 -6.88 10.20
CA PHE A 409 -6.66 -6.53 8.94
C PHE A 409 -5.92 -7.14 7.75
N ARG A 410 -6.57 -8.08 7.05
CA ARG A 410 -6.03 -8.68 5.82
C ARG A 410 -6.35 -7.87 4.56
N THR A 411 -7.41 -7.07 4.60
CA THR A 411 -7.91 -6.27 3.47
C THR A 411 -8.76 -5.10 3.98
N HIS A 412 -9.16 -4.20 3.08
CA HIS A 412 -10.14 -3.17 3.34
C HIS A 412 -11.51 -3.76 3.72
N ILE A 413 -12.24 -3.07 4.59
CA ILE A 413 -13.61 -3.45 4.99
C ILE A 413 -14.58 -3.03 3.91
N TYR A 414 -14.54 -1.75 3.54
CA TYR A 414 -15.43 -1.14 2.57
C TYR A 414 -14.64 -0.50 1.43
N GLY A 415 -15.16 -0.63 0.20
CA GLY A 415 -14.63 0.09 -0.97
C GLY A 415 -15.23 1.48 -1.18
N TRP A 416 -16.22 1.86 -0.35
CA TRP A 416 -16.94 3.14 -0.35
C TRP A 416 -17.39 3.50 1.08
N THR A 417 -17.92 4.71 1.33
CA THR A 417 -18.53 5.10 2.63
C THR A 417 -20.06 4.93 2.67
N TRP A 418 -20.60 4.65 3.87
CA TRP A 418 -22.04 4.51 4.14
C TRP A 418 -22.68 5.77 4.76
N GLU A 419 -22.09 6.93 4.51
CA GLU A 419 -22.61 8.22 4.94
C GLU A 419 -22.78 9.12 3.73
N ASP A 420 -23.75 10.01 3.80
CA ASP A 420 -23.93 11.04 2.77
C ASP A 420 -23.06 12.26 3.09
N PRO A 421 -21.94 12.48 2.40
CA PRO A 421 -21.07 13.61 2.70
C PRO A 421 -21.72 14.97 2.37
N GLN A 422 -22.75 15.01 1.51
CA GLN A 422 -23.45 16.27 1.22
C GLN A 422 -24.24 16.73 2.45
N CYS A 423 -24.88 15.80 3.16
CA CYS A 423 -25.52 16.07 4.44
C CYS A 423 -24.52 16.63 5.46
N ASP A 424 -23.29 16.12 5.49
CA ASP A 424 -22.26 16.62 6.40
C ASP A 424 -21.84 18.06 6.06
N ILE A 425 -21.66 18.38 4.78
CA ILE A 425 -21.39 19.77 4.35
C ILE A 425 -22.51 20.71 4.81
N ASP A 426 -23.76 20.34 4.55
CA ASP A 426 -24.91 21.21 4.78
C ASP A 426 -25.23 21.37 6.28
N ARG A 427 -25.22 20.28 7.05
CA ARG A 427 -25.61 20.29 8.46
C ARG A 427 -24.50 20.74 9.39
N LEU A 428 -23.24 20.43 9.05
CA LEU A 428 -22.10 20.82 9.87
C LEU A 428 -21.55 22.18 9.47
N ASN A 429 -22.03 22.76 8.36
CA ASN A 429 -21.55 24.05 7.83
C ASN A 429 -20.02 24.03 7.66
N ILE A 430 -19.53 23.05 6.91
CA ILE A 430 -18.10 22.93 6.56
C ILE A 430 -17.77 24.03 5.55
N LYS A 431 -16.77 24.85 5.88
CA LYS A 431 -16.39 26.05 5.12
C LYS A 431 -14.87 26.15 4.96
N ASP A 432 -14.44 27.05 4.07
CA ASP A 432 -13.03 27.34 3.86
C ASP A 432 -12.35 27.78 5.18
N GLY A 433 -11.15 27.24 5.43
CA GLY A 433 -10.38 27.48 6.65
C GLY A 433 -10.74 26.58 7.84
N ASP A 434 -11.67 25.63 7.68
CA ASP A 434 -11.91 24.60 8.70
C ASP A 434 -10.76 23.58 8.76
N SER A 435 -10.49 23.10 9.98
CA SER A 435 -9.55 22.00 10.26
C SER A 435 -10.35 20.84 10.84
N LEU A 436 -10.40 19.73 10.08
CA LEU A 436 -11.26 18.59 10.32
C LEU A 436 -10.44 17.38 10.80
N LEU A 437 -10.98 16.61 11.74
CA LEU A 437 -10.59 15.20 11.92
C LEU A 437 -11.74 14.31 11.48
N CYS A 438 -11.48 13.31 10.65
CA CYS A 438 -12.51 12.35 10.24
C CYS A 438 -11.95 10.95 10.05
N ILE A 439 -12.80 9.93 10.17
CA ILE A 439 -12.39 8.56 9.85
C ILE A 439 -12.14 8.43 8.34
N THR A 440 -11.05 7.74 7.97
CA THR A 440 -10.65 7.60 6.57
C THR A 440 -11.65 6.78 5.78
N SER A 441 -12.00 5.58 6.29
CA SER A 441 -12.85 4.63 5.57
C SER A 441 -12.33 4.42 4.14
N ALA A 442 -13.17 4.46 3.11
CA ALA A 442 -12.73 4.39 1.72
C ALA A 442 -12.21 5.72 1.14
N GLY A 443 -12.20 6.80 1.92
CA GLY A 443 -11.74 8.13 1.52
C GLY A 443 -12.76 8.97 0.73
N ASP A 444 -13.99 8.50 0.52
CA ASP A 444 -14.98 9.24 -0.29
C ASP A 444 -15.42 10.55 0.40
N ASN A 445 -15.68 10.52 1.71
CA ASN A 445 -16.07 11.72 2.47
C ASN A 445 -14.92 12.73 2.54
N VAL A 446 -13.70 12.26 2.81
CA VAL A 446 -12.47 13.08 2.81
C VAL A 446 -12.33 13.86 1.50
N LEU A 447 -12.45 13.16 0.36
CA LEU A 447 -12.37 13.80 -0.94
C LEU A 447 -13.54 14.74 -1.22
N HIS A 448 -14.74 14.40 -0.74
CA HIS A 448 -15.91 15.27 -0.87
C HIS A 448 -15.69 16.60 -0.15
N TYR A 449 -15.21 16.57 1.09
CA TYR A 449 -14.93 17.78 1.88
C TYR A 449 -13.86 18.64 1.21
N ALA A 450 -12.76 18.00 0.77
CA ALA A 450 -11.65 18.69 0.10
C ALA A 450 -12.05 19.33 -1.25
N ILE A 451 -13.06 18.80 -1.95
CA ILE A 451 -13.59 19.42 -3.18
C ILE A 451 -14.50 20.60 -2.85
N LYS A 452 -15.34 20.47 -1.81
CA LYS A 452 -16.36 21.46 -1.46
C LYS A 452 -15.80 22.69 -0.75
N ALA A 453 -14.73 22.54 0.02
CA ALA A 453 -14.12 23.61 0.79
C ALA A 453 -12.59 23.47 0.84
N ASP A 454 -11.89 24.58 1.02
CA ASP A 454 -10.45 24.60 1.29
C ASP A 454 -10.21 24.33 2.78
N VAL A 455 -10.01 23.05 3.10
CA VAL A 455 -9.95 22.55 4.49
C VAL A 455 -8.70 21.72 4.74
N GLU A 456 -8.22 21.79 5.97
CA GLU A 456 -7.22 20.85 6.47
C GLU A 456 -7.95 19.61 7.01
N ILE A 457 -7.50 18.41 6.64
CA ILE A 457 -8.18 17.16 7.02
C ILE A 457 -7.17 16.18 7.59
N HIS A 458 -7.35 15.83 8.86
CA HIS A 458 -6.73 14.69 9.51
C HIS A 458 -7.62 13.46 9.32
N SER A 459 -7.31 12.62 8.33
CA SER A 459 -8.03 11.37 8.11
C SER A 459 -7.40 10.24 8.92
N VAL A 460 -8.17 9.57 9.78
CA VAL A 460 -7.65 8.56 10.74
C VAL A 460 -8.24 7.19 10.46
N ASP A 461 -7.43 6.14 10.46
CA ASP A 461 -7.93 4.75 10.39
C ASP A 461 -6.90 3.77 10.95
N MET A 462 -7.36 2.81 11.75
CA MET A 462 -6.49 1.76 12.27
C MET A 462 -6.20 0.68 11.22
N ASN A 463 -7.06 0.53 10.19
CA ASN A 463 -6.83 -0.40 9.09
C ASN A 463 -5.98 0.27 8.00
N PRO A 464 -4.71 -0.12 7.81
CA PRO A 464 -3.85 0.48 6.80
C PRO A 464 -4.41 0.34 5.37
N CYS A 465 -5.22 -0.70 5.10
CA CYS A 465 -5.82 -0.95 3.79
C CYS A 465 -6.82 0.15 3.38
N GLN A 466 -7.53 0.74 4.35
CA GLN A 466 -8.44 1.85 4.11
C GLN A 466 -7.67 3.10 3.67
N GLY A 467 -6.57 3.39 4.38
CA GLY A 467 -5.62 4.40 3.93
C GLY A 467 -5.08 4.09 2.52
N HIS A 468 -4.73 2.84 2.21
CA HIS A 468 -4.18 2.52 0.87
C HIS A 468 -5.17 2.86 -0.26
N ILE A 469 -6.48 2.80 -0.01
CA ILE A 469 -7.52 3.22 -0.97
C ILE A 469 -7.53 4.73 -1.15
N LEU A 470 -7.58 5.50 -0.06
CA LEU A 470 -7.56 6.97 -0.14
C LEU A 470 -6.29 7.44 -0.87
N GLU A 471 -5.13 6.89 -0.53
CA GLU A 471 -3.87 7.24 -1.15
C GLU A 471 -3.83 6.86 -2.65
N LEU A 472 -4.42 5.72 -3.03
CA LEU A 472 -4.56 5.36 -4.45
C LEU A 472 -5.44 6.35 -5.20
N LYS A 473 -6.57 6.80 -4.63
CA LYS A 473 -7.45 7.81 -5.23
C LYS A 473 -6.72 9.13 -5.42
N LEU A 474 -5.97 9.58 -4.40
CA LEU A 474 -5.16 10.81 -4.44
C LEU A 474 -4.04 10.70 -5.48
N ALA A 475 -3.25 9.63 -5.47
CA ALA A 475 -2.17 9.42 -6.43
C ALA A 475 -2.69 9.31 -7.87
N ALA A 476 -3.80 8.59 -8.08
CA ALA A 476 -4.41 8.42 -9.39
C ALA A 476 -5.04 9.72 -9.92
N SER A 477 -5.59 10.58 -9.06
CA SER A 477 -6.14 11.88 -9.50
C SER A 477 -5.06 12.81 -10.03
N GLN A 478 -3.84 12.74 -9.46
CA GLN A 478 -2.69 13.49 -9.96
C GLN A 478 -2.08 12.88 -11.23
N ALA A 479 -1.96 11.55 -11.28
CA ALA A 479 -1.19 10.85 -12.31
C ALA A 479 -1.95 10.48 -13.59
N LEU A 480 -3.28 10.33 -13.52
CA LEU A 480 -4.08 9.77 -14.60
C LEU A 480 -4.93 10.83 -15.31
N GLU A 481 -5.46 10.42 -16.47
CA GLU A 481 -6.57 11.13 -17.11
C GLU A 481 -7.91 10.57 -16.62
N TYR A 482 -8.96 11.38 -16.76
CA TYR A 482 -10.29 11.07 -16.22
C TYR A 482 -10.85 9.73 -16.70
N HIS A 483 -10.54 9.33 -17.94
CA HIS A 483 -10.93 8.03 -18.48
C HIS A 483 -10.42 6.86 -17.63
N ASP A 484 -9.11 6.79 -17.40
CA ASP A 484 -8.49 5.72 -16.64
C ASP A 484 -8.91 5.77 -15.17
N PHE A 485 -9.03 6.99 -14.61
CA PHE A 485 -9.53 7.21 -13.26
C PHE A 485 -10.96 6.67 -13.07
N TRP A 486 -11.85 6.94 -14.03
CA TRP A 486 -13.22 6.42 -14.02
C TRP A 486 -13.29 4.90 -14.14
N HIS A 487 -12.47 4.28 -14.98
CA HIS A 487 -12.47 2.82 -15.06
C HIS A 487 -12.04 2.17 -13.73
N ILE A 488 -11.03 2.74 -13.07
CA ILE A 488 -10.55 2.22 -11.78
C ILE A 488 -11.63 2.39 -10.69
N PHE A 489 -12.14 3.61 -10.48
CA PHE A 489 -13.01 3.91 -9.32
C PHE A 489 -14.49 4.03 -9.64
N GLY A 490 -14.88 4.27 -10.89
CA GLY A 490 -16.27 4.29 -11.34
C GLY A 490 -16.77 2.90 -11.71
N GLU A 491 -16.03 2.20 -12.58
CA GLU A 491 -16.35 0.83 -12.99
C GLU A 491 -15.84 -0.24 -12.01
N GLY A 492 -14.86 0.10 -11.17
CA GLY A 492 -14.20 -0.86 -10.28
C GLY A 492 -13.31 -1.85 -11.04
N LYS A 493 -12.95 -1.58 -12.31
CA LYS A 493 -12.25 -2.52 -13.17
C LYS A 493 -11.38 -1.81 -14.20
N HIS A 494 -10.12 -2.21 -14.31
CA HIS A 494 -9.24 -1.73 -15.36
C HIS A 494 -8.25 -2.81 -15.82
N ALA A 495 -8.31 -3.17 -17.10
CA ALA A 495 -7.54 -4.29 -17.67
C ALA A 495 -6.01 -4.10 -17.59
N ARG A 496 -5.53 -2.86 -17.56
CA ARG A 496 -4.10 -2.51 -17.48
C ARG A 496 -3.74 -1.83 -16.16
N PHE A 497 -4.48 -2.09 -15.08
CA PHE A 497 -4.27 -1.43 -13.78
C PHE A 497 -2.82 -1.54 -13.30
N GLU A 498 -2.25 -2.76 -13.35
CA GLU A 498 -0.86 -3.00 -12.94
C GLU A 498 0.15 -2.16 -13.74
N LYS A 499 -0.05 -2.03 -15.06
CA LYS A 499 0.80 -1.20 -15.91
C LYS A 499 0.67 0.29 -15.60
N LEU A 500 -0.53 0.78 -15.27
CA LEU A 500 -0.73 2.15 -14.82
C LEU A 500 -0.11 2.40 -13.45
N LEU A 501 -0.22 1.42 -12.55
CA LEU A 501 0.35 1.47 -11.22
C LEU A 501 1.86 1.72 -11.29
N ASP A 502 2.59 0.95 -12.11
CA ASP A 502 4.05 1.06 -12.23
C ASP A 502 4.49 2.31 -13.02
N ASN A 503 3.83 2.61 -14.15
CA ASN A 503 4.29 3.65 -15.09
C ASN A 503 3.82 5.07 -14.77
N LYS A 504 2.72 5.24 -14.03
CA LYS A 504 2.12 6.55 -13.80
C LYS A 504 1.88 6.84 -12.32
N ILE A 505 1.31 5.89 -11.58
CA ILE A 505 0.82 6.15 -10.21
C ILE A 505 1.95 6.03 -9.18
N ALA A 506 2.90 5.10 -9.37
CA ALA A 506 3.97 4.80 -8.40
C ALA A 506 4.73 6.02 -7.85
N PRO A 507 5.08 7.06 -8.63
CA PRO A 507 5.79 8.25 -8.11
C PRO A 507 5.05 8.99 -6.99
N TYR A 508 3.73 8.89 -6.94
CA TYR A 508 2.88 9.55 -5.94
C TYR A 508 2.47 8.64 -4.78
N LEU A 509 2.78 7.34 -4.85
CA LEU A 509 2.45 6.39 -3.78
C LEU A 509 3.61 6.24 -2.79
N SER A 510 3.27 6.09 -1.52
CA SER A 510 4.19 5.56 -0.51
C SER A 510 4.65 4.15 -0.85
N VAL A 511 5.76 3.73 -0.23
CA VAL A 511 6.32 2.38 -0.38
C VAL A 511 5.29 1.32 -0.01
N GLN A 512 4.54 1.55 1.08
CA GLN A 512 3.55 0.63 1.62
C GLN A 512 2.35 0.49 0.66
N ALA A 513 1.79 1.61 0.21
CA ALA A 513 0.65 1.59 -0.70
C ALA A 513 1.01 0.95 -2.04
N TYR A 514 2.17 1.29 -2.62
CA TYR A 514 2.63 0.66 -3.86
C TYR A 514 2.79 -0.86 -3.70
N SER A 515 3.47 -1.32 -2.64
CA SER A 515 3.64 -2.75 -2.39
C SER A 515 2.30 -3.48 -2.18
N TYR A 516 1.35 -2.85 -1.47
CA TYR A 516 0.01 -3.38 -1.27
C TYR A 516 -0.72 -3.54 -2.60
N TRP A 517 -0.80 -2.49 -3.41
CA TRP A 517 -1.53 -2.52 -4.69
C TRP A 517 -0.86 -3.40 -5.73
N LYS A 518 0.48 -3.51 -5.73
CA LYS A 518 1.19 -4.43 -6.62
C LYS A 518 0.88 -5.90 -6.28
N THR A 519 0.77 -6.22 -4.99
CA THR A 519 0.39 -7.56 -4.51
C THR A 519 -1.08 -7.88 -4.80
N ASN A 520 -1.94 -6.86 -4.78
CA ASN A 520 -3.39 -6.97 -4.90
C ASN A 520 -3.93 -6.40 -6.23
N ALA A 521 -3.12 -6.37 -7.29
CA ALA A 521 -3.50 -5.76 -8.56
C ALA A 521 -4.72 -6.46 -9.21
N ASP A 522 -4.97 -7.73 -8.85
CA ASP A 522 -6.11 -8.51 -9.31
C ASP A 522 -7.46 -7.98 -8.80
N GLN A 523 -7.48 -7.16 -7.74
CA GLN A 523 -8.72 -6.59 -7.23
C GLN A 523 -9.46 -5.76 -8.28
N PHE A 524 -8.72 -5.08 -9.18
CA PHE A 524 -9.26 -4.32 -10.31
C PHE A 524 -9.36 -5.12 -11.62
N SER A 525 -9.06 -6.43 -11.61
CA SER A 525 -9.20 -7.28 -12.81
C SER A 525 -10.66 -7.62 -13.12
N SER A 526 -11.50 -7.72 -12.08
CA SER A 526 -12.91 -8.14 -12.19
C SER A 526 -13.86 -7.05 -11.74
N ASN A 527 -13.88 -6.74 -10.45
CA ASN A 527 -14.72 -5.73 -9.84
C ASN A 527 -14.23 -5.49 -8.40
N PHE A 528 -13.66 -4.31 -8.17
CA PHE A 528 -13.14 -3.87 -6.89
C PHE A 528 -14.21 -3.87 -5.79
N PHE A 529 -15.43 -3.44 -6.09
CA PHE A 529 -16.53 -3.34 -5.12
C PHE A 529 -17.08 -4.70 -4.65
N LEU A 530 -16.69 -5.79 -5.31
CA LEU A 530 -17.01 -7.16 -4.89
C LEU A 530 -15.86 -7.82 -4.10
N ARG A 531 -14.79 -7.08 -3.81
CA ARG A 531 -13.65 -7.49 -2.97
C ARG A 531 -13.79 -6.91 -1.56
N GLY A 532 -12.81 -7.18 -0.70
CA GLY A 532 -12.87 -6.81 0.72
C GLY A 532 -13.90 -7.62 1.52
N TYR A 533 -14.11 -7.23 2.77
CA TYR A 533 -15.08 -7.88 3.66
C TYR A 533 -16.53 -7.64 3.17
N SER A 534 -16.88 -6.38 2.89
CA SER A 534 -18.20 -5.99 2.37
C SER A 534 -18.55 -6.61 1.01
N GLY A 535 -17.55 -6.89 0.17
CA GLY A 535 -17.77 -7.59 -1.10
C GLY A 535 -18.35 -9.00 -0.94
N TRP A 536 -18.12 -9.69 0.19
CA TRP A 536 -18.81 -10.96 0.50
C TRP A 536 -20.30 -10.75 0.72
N ALA A 537 -20.68 -9.74 1.50
CA ALA A 537 -22.08 -9.39 1.75
C ALA A 537 -22.81 -9.06 0.43
N ILE A 538 -22.21 -8.25 -0.44
CA ILE A 538 -22.80 -7.92 -1.75
C ILE A 538 -22.96 -9.17 -2.62
N ARG A 539 -21.95 -10.05 -2.68
CA ARG A 539 -22.03 -11.28 -3.47
C ARG A 539 -23.16 -12.20 -2.98
N LEU A 540 -23.33 -12.32 -1.66
CA LEU A 540 -24.42 -13.09 -1.06
C LEU A 540 -25.79 -12.47 -1.36
N ALA A 541 -25.94 -11.15 -1.20
CA ALA A 541 -27.18 -10.45 -1.53
C ALA A 541 -27.57 -10.62 -3.00
N ARG A 542 -26.60 -10.50 -3.92
CA ARG A 542 -26.82 -10.72 -5.36
C ARG A 542 -27.20 -12.17 -5.67
N ALA A 543 -26.57 -13.14 -4.99
CA ALA A 543 -26.94 -14.54 -5.12
C ALA A 543 -28.37 -14.79 -4.63
N ALA A 544 -28.76 -14.21 -3.49
CA ALA A 544 -30.12 -14.29 -2.96
C ALA A 544 -31.16 -13.70 -3.94
N PHE A 545 -30.91 -12.52 -4.51
CA PHE A 545 -31.79 -11.93 -5.53
C PHE A 545 -31.86 -12.74 -6.83
N LYS A 546 -30.80 -13.47 -7.17
CA LYS A 546 -30.79 -14.38 -8.32
C LYS A 546 -31.63 -15.62 -8.05
N ILE A 547 -31.46 -16.23 -6.87
CA ILE A 547 -32.22 -17.41 -6.44
C ILE A 547 -33.72 -17.08 -6.32
N ALA A 548 -34.05 -15.91 -5.78
CA ALA A 548 -35.43 -15.43 -5.66
C ALA A 548 -36.05 -14.94 -6.99
N GLY A 549 -35.30 -14.94 -8.10
CA GLY A 549 -35.82 -14.56 -9.42
C GLY A 549 -36.07 -13.06 -9.63
N VAL A 550 -35.71 -12.19 -8.69
CA VAL A 550 -35.99 -10.74 -8.73
C VAL A 550 -34.87 -9.90 -9.34
N SER A 551 -33.84 -10.51 -9.92
CA SER A 551 -32.70 -9.78 -10.50
C SER A 551 -33.11 -8.77 -11.59
N LYS A 552 -34.18 -9.05 -12.34
CA LYS A 552 -34.74 -8.11 -13.33
C LYS A 552 -35.41 -6.92 -12.66
N ASP A 553 -36.10 -7.15 -11.54
CA ASP A 553 -36.77 -6.10 -10.77
C ASP A 553 -35.76 -5.18 -10.07
N VAL A 554 -34.65 -5.74 -9.56
CA VAL A 554 -33.51 -4.94 -9.06
C VAL A 554 -33.02 -3.98 -10.14
N LYS A 555 -32.82 -4.47 -11.37
CA LYS A 555 -32.38 -3.63 -12.50
C LYS A 555 -33.41 -2.56 -12.85
N LYS A 556 -34.72 -2.88 -12.82
CA LYS A 556 -35.79 -1.90 -13.04
C LYS A 556 -35.77 -0.82 -11.96
N MET A 557 -35.64 -1.20 -10.68
CA MET A 557 -35.60 -0.26 -9.56
C MET A 557 -34.47 0.77 -9.73
N ILE A 558 -33.24 0.31 -9.99
CA ILE A 558 -32.08 1.22 -10.12
C ILE A 558 -32.06 2.04 -11.42
N THR A 559 -32.92 1.73 -12.39
CA THR A 559 -33.03 2.46 -13.66
C THR A 559 -34.33 3.25 -13.80
N ALA A 560 -35.18 3.24 -12.76
CA ALA A 560 -36.46 3.92 -12.73
C ALA A 560 -36.30 5.43 -12.91
N ASN A 561 -37.27 6.07 -13.56
CA ASN A 561 -37.24 7.52 -13.81
C ASN A 561 -37.88 8.32 -12.66
N SER A 562 -38.59 7.67 -11.75
CA SER A 562 -39.26 8.32 -10.61
C SER A 562 -39.05 7.53 -9.31
N THR A 563 -39.06 8.24 -8.18
CA THR A 563 -39.00 7.63 -6.85
C THR A 563 -40.26 6.82 -6.53
N ALA A 564 -41.42 7.23 -7.05
CA ALA A 564 -42.68 6.48 -6.89
C ALA A 564 -42.61 5.08 -7.53
N GLU A 565 -42.04 4.97 -8.73
CA GLU A 565 -41.81 3.68 -9.38
C GLU A 565 -40.79 2.83 -8.60
N GLN A 566 -39.70 3.45 -8.14
CA GLN A 566 -38.65 2.82 -7.33
C GLN A 566 -39.22 2.21 -6.04
N ASP A 567 -40.02 2.99 -5.31
CA ASP A 567 -40.69 2.59 -4.07
C ASP A 567 -41.73 1.49 -4.30
N GLN A 568 -42.51 1.58 -5.38
CA GLN A 568 -43.45 0.52 -5.74
C GLN A 568 -42.73 -0.81 -6.01
N ILE A 569 -41.60 -0.80 -6.70
CA ILE A 569 -40.81 -2.01 -6.97
C ILE A 569 -40.22 -2.56 -5.68
N TRP A 570 -39.65 -1.69 -4.83
CA TRP A 570 -39.12 -2.07 -3.52
C TRP A 570 -40.16 -2.82 -2.69
N LYS A 571 -41.31 -2.18 -2.43
CA LYS A 571 -42.39 -2.72 -1.58
C LYS A 571 -42.95 -4.03 -2.12
N LYS A 572 -43.15 -4.14 -3.44
CA LYS A 572 -43.77 -5.33 -4.06
C LYS A 572 -42.82 -6.50 -4.28
N LYS A 573 -41.53 -6.27 -4.53
CA LYS A 573 -40.61 -7.30 -5.03
C LYS A 573 -39.41 -7.56 -4.13
N LEU A 574 -38.74 -6.53 -3.63
CA LEU A 574 -37.46 -6.69 -2.91
C LEU A 574 -37.65 -6.79 -1.40
N ARG A 575 -38.53 -5.96 -0.82
CA ARG A 575 -38.81 -5.92 0.62
C ARG A 575 -39.16 -7.30 1.21
N PRO A 576 -40.02 -8.14 0.58
CA PRO A 576 -40.35 -9.46 1.12
C PRO A 576 -39.16 -10.42 1.23
N ILE A 577 -38.14 -10.24 0.37
CA ILE A 577 -36.93 -11.07 0.37
C ILE A 577 -35.99 -10.63 1.49
N MET A 578 -35.85 -9.32 1.69
CA MET A 578 -35.01 -8.75 2.75
C MET A 578 -35.56 -9.07 4.15
N LEU A 579 -36.89 -9.13 4.30
CA LEU A 579 -37.56 -9.48 5.55
C LEU A 579 -37.87 -10.98 5.70
N ASN A 580 -37.30 -11.84 4.86
CA ASN A 580 -37.45 -13.28 4.99
C ASN A 580 -36.73 -13.78 6.28
N PRO A 581 -37.33 -14.70 7.06
CA PRO A 581 -36.70 -15.31 8.24
C PRO A 581 -35.24 -15.76 8.05
N ALA A 582 -34.88 -16.32 6.90
CA ALA A 582 -33.49 -16.73 6.61
C ALA A 582 -32.54 -15.52 6.55
N MET A 583 -32.98 -14.42 5.94
CA MET A 583 -32.18 -13.19 5.86
C MET A 583 -32.06 -12.51 7.22
N LYS A 584 -33.14 -12.51 8.01
CA LYS A 584 -33.13 -12.02 9.40
C LYS A 584 -32.11 -12.79 10.26
N LEU A 585 -32.04 -14.12 10.11
CA LEU A 585 -31.07 -14.93 10.84
C LEU A 585 -29.62 -14.60 10.44
N ILE A 586 -29.36 -14.39 9.15
CA ILE A 586 -28.04 -14.00 8.65
C ILE A 586 -27.65 -12.62 9.19
N LEU A 587 -28.53 -11.62 9.07
CA LEU A 587 -28.28 -10.25 9.50
C LEU A 587 -28.28 -10.08 11.03
N GLY A 588 -28.93 -10.98 11.77
CA GLY A 588 -28.86 -11.03 13.24
C GLY A 588 -27.65 -11.78 13.79
N SER A 589 -26.89 -12.45 12.93
CA SER A 589 -25.71 -13.18 13.35
C SER A 589 -24.54 -12.23 13.59
N GLY A 590 -24.12 -12.09 14.85
CA GLY A 590 -22.91 -11.30 15.18
C GLY A 590 -21.66 -11.74 14.42
N PHE A 591 -21.56 -13.02 14.04
CA PHE A 591 -20.48 -13.53 13.20
C PHE A 591 -20.52 -12.93 11.79
N PHE A 592 -21.71 -12.87 11.17
CA PHE A 592 -21.88 -12.28 9.84
C PHE A 592 -21.67 -10.75 9.89
N CYS A 593 -22.28 -10.08 10.86
CA CYS A 593 -22.11 -8.64 11.07
C CYS A 593 -20.64 -8.24 11.20
N TRP A 594 -19.85 -8.95 12.02
CA TRP A 594 -18.43 -8.65 12.16
C TRP A 594 -17.62 -9.00 10.90
N ASN A 595 -17.75 -10.21 10.37
CA ASN A 595 -16.87 -10.69 9.29
C ASN A 595 -17.24 -10.16 7.90
N ALA A 596 -18.49 -9.79 7.66
CA ALA A 596 -18.97 -9.34 6.35
C ALA A 596 -19.32 -7.85 6.34
N LEU A 597 -19.81 -7.30 7.46
CA LEU A 597 -20.22 -5.90 7.58
C LEU A 597 -19.32 -5.08 8.52
N GLY A 598 -18.30 -5.68 9.16
CA GLY A 598 -17.46 -4.95 10.11
C GLY A 598 -18.22 -4.31 11.29
N VAL A 599 -19.44 -4.79 11.60
CA VAL A 599 -20.30 -4.25 12.67
C VAL A 599 -19.98 -4.99 13.98
N PRO A 600 -19.48 -4.30 15.01
CA PRO A 600 -19.23 -4.90 16.32
C PRO A 600 -20.51 -5.29 17.05
N ARG A 601 -20.36 -6.14 18.07
CA ARG A 601 -21.49 -6.59 18.89
C ARG A 601 -22.15 -5.46 19.66
N ASN A 602 -21.38 -4.47 20.13
CA ASN A 602 -21.91 -3.33 20.87
C ASN A 602 -22.81 -2.45 19.98
N GLN A 603 -22.39 -2.19 18.74
CA GLN A 603 -23.23 -1.49 17.76
C GLN A 603 -24.52 -2.26 17.46
N LEU A 604 -24.44 -3.59 17.33
CA LEU A 604 -25.63 -4.43 17.18
C LEU A 604 -26.54 -4.34 18.43
N ASN A 605 -25.98 -4.28 19.64
CA ASN A 605 -26.78 -4.11 20.86
C ASN A 605 -27.51 -2.76 20.87
N CYS A 606 -26.86 -1.66 20.46
CA CYS A 606 -27.52 -0.35 20.34
C CYS A 606 -28.74 -0.39 19.39
N LEU A 607 -28.64 -1.16 18.31
CA LEU A 607 -29.75 -1.38 17.38
C LEU A 607 -30.87 -2.21 18.04
N LEU A 608 -30.52 -3.26 18.78
CA LEU A 608 -31.47 -4.17 19.42
C LEU A 608 -32.19 -3.55 20.63
N GLU A 609 -31.66 -2.47 21.19
CA GLU A 609 -32.35 -1.69 22.23
C GLU A 609 -33.57 -0.93 21.68
N ASP A 610 -33.50 -0.48 20.42
CA ASP A 610 -34.56 0.31 19.77
C ASP A 610 -35.64 -0.55 19.08
N GLY A 611 -35.41 -1.85 18.87
CA GLY A 611 -36.34 -2.75 18.20
C GLY A 611 -35.70 -4.07 17.75
N ASP A 612 -36.41 -4.84 16.92
CA ASP A 612 -35.84 -6.05 16.33
C ASP A 612 -35.06 -5.76 15.03
N ILE A 613 -34.37 -6.78 14.50
CA ILE A 613 -33.62 -6.66 13.24
C ILE A 613 -34.54 -6.32 12.06
N ALA A 614 -35.80 -6.77 12.08
CA ALA A 614 -36.76 -6.48 11.03
C ALA A 614 -37.24 -5.03 11.08
N ASP A 615 -37.40 -4.46 12.27
CA ASP A 615 -37.68 -3.06 12.51
C ASP A 615 -36.52 -2.21 12.00
N PHE A 616 -35.27 -2.60 12.31
CA PHE A 616 -34.10 -1.91 11.77
C PHE A 616 -34.04 -1.95 10.24
N ILE A 617 -34.23 -3.12 9.63
CA ILE A 617 -34.21 -3.27 8.16
C ILE A 617 -35.32 -2.42 7.53
N SER A 618 -36.53 -2.42 8.11
CA SER A 618 -37.66 -1.64 7.60
C SER A 618 -37.39 -0.14 7.76
N ALA A 619 -36.98 0.31 8.93
CA ALA A 619 -36.67 1.72 9.20
C ALA A 619 -35.51 2.25 8.35
N THR A 620 -34.52 1.41 8.06
CA THR A 620 -33.36 1.76 7.23
C THR A 620 -33.71 1.79 5.74
N LEU A 621 -34.33 0.74 5.22
CA LEU A 621 -34.47 0.54 3.78
C LEU A 621 -35.81 1.00 3.20
N ASP A 622 -36.90 1.02 3.96
CA ASP A 622 -38.22 1.41 3.42
C ASP A 622 -38.28 2.87 2.95
N PRO A 623 -37.66 3.86 3.63
CA PRO A 623 -37.68 5.25 3.16
C PRO A 623 -36.82 5.50 1.91
N VAL A 624 -35.68 4.81 1.79
CA VAL A 624 -34.64 5.11 0.80
C VAL A 624 -35.15 5.17 -0.65
N PRO A 625 -35.95 4.21 -1.13
CA PRO A 625 -36.53 4.25 -2.48
C PRO A 625 -37.38 5.48 -2.79
N ALA A 626 -38.03 6.07 -1.77
CA ALA A 626 -38.90 7.22 -1.94
C ALA A 626 -38.14 8.56 -1.86
N LEU A 627 -37.02 8.62 -1.12
CA LEU A 627 -36.27 9.85 -0.86
C LEU A 627 -35.57 10.42 -2.09
N ALA A 628 -34.82 9.57 -2.80
CA ALA A 628 -33.93 10.01 -3.85
C ALA A 628 -33.83 8.98 -4.97
N ASN A 629 -33.73 9.47 -6.21
CA ASN A 629 -33.61 8.59 -7.36
C ASN A 629 -32.19 7.99 -7.44
N MET A 630 -32.11 6.66 -7.39
CA MET A 630 -30.83 5.93 -7.47
C MET A 630 -30.12 6.12 -8.81
N LYS A 631 -30.87 6.40 -9.89
CA LYS A 631 -30.34 6.68 -11.22
C LYS A 631 -29.57 8.00 -11.31
N THR A 632 -29.91 9.00 -10.50
CA THR A 632 -29.45 10.39 -10.67
C THR A 632 -28.88 11.02 -9.39
N GLY A 633 -28.29 10.23 -8.49
CA GLY A 633 -27.51 10.80 -7.38
C GLY A 633 -27.48 9.99 -6.09
N ALA A 634 -28.47 9.13 -5.82
CA ALA A 634 -28.44 8.25 -4.64
C ALA A 634 -27.57 7.00 -4.92
N TYR A 635 -26.26 7.21 -4.91
CA TYR A 635 -25.31 6.23 -5.45
C TYR A 635 -24.94 5.10 -4.50
N HIS A 636 -25.17 5.21 -3.19
CA HIS A 636 -24.69 4.27 -2.17
C HIS A 636 -25.28 2.87 -2.35
N TYR A 637 -26.60 2.74 -2.31
CA TYR A 637 -27.27 1.46 -2.60
C TYR A 637 -27.23 1.11 -4.08
N PHE A 638 -27.23 2.11 -4.96
CA PHE A 638 -27.06 1.90 -6.40
C PHE A 638 -25.77 1.12 -6.68
N LEU A 639 -24.65 1.49 -6.05
CA LEU A 639 -23.38 0.80 -6.20
C LEU A 639 -23.49 -0.67 -5.79
N CYS A 640 -24.08 -0.97 -4.64
CA CYS A 640 -24.24 -2.34 -4.14
C CYS A 640 -25.08 -3.21 -5.08
N LEU A 641 -26.16 -2.65 -5.63
CA LEU A 641 -27.09 -3.36 -6.52
C LEU A 641 -26.54 -3.50 -7.94
N ASN A 642 -25.90 -2.46 -8.47
CA ASN A 642 -25.37 -2.43 -9.83
C ASN A 642 -23.97 -3.06 -9.93
N GLY A 643 -23.17 -2.97 -8.87
CA GLY A 643 -21.77 -3.37 -8.79
C GLY A 643 -20.80 -2.34 -9.37
N LYS A 644 -21.28 -1.18 -9.84
CA LYS A 644 -20.47 -0.07 -10.35
C LYS A 644 -21.27 1.23 -10.34
N TYR A 645 -20.59 2.37 -10.37
CA TYR A 645 -21.21 3.68 -10.52
C TYR A 645 -21.65 3.96 -11.96
N THR A 646 -22.48 4.99 -12.13
CA THR A 646 -22.78 5.59 -13.44
C THR A 646 -22.45 7.08 -13.40
N ARG A 647 -22.22 7.70 -14.56
CA ARG A 647 -21.87 9.13 -14.63
C ARG A 647 -22.93 10.03 -13.97
N ALA A 648 -24.19 9.58 -13.96
CA ALA A 648 -25.30 10.30 -13.34
C ALA A 648 -25.48 10.01 -11.83
N SER A 649 -24.89 8.92 -11.33
CA SER A 649 -25.02 8.48 -9.92
C SER A 649 -23.67 7.98 -9.43
N CYS A 650 -22.86 8.92 -8.96
CA CYS A 650 -21.52 8.68 -8.43
C CYS A 650 -21.13 9.76 -7.39
N PRO A 651 -20.18 9.46 -6.50
CA PRO A 651 -19.52 10.44 -5.64
C PRO A 651 -18.93 11.63 -6.42
N LEU A 652 -18.81 12.77 -5.75
CA LEU A 652 -18.31 14.02 -6.35
C LEU A 652 -16.91 13.88 -6.97
N TYR A 653 -15.99 13.17 -6.33
CA TYR A 653 -14.63 12.96 -6.86
C TYR A 653 -14.60 12.17 -8.19
N LEU A 654 -15.69 11.49 -8.54
CA LEU A 654 -15.84 10.77 -9.79
C LEU A 654 -16.51 11.60 -10.89
N THR A 655 -17.08 12.77 -10.60
CA THR A 655 -17.63 13.64 -11.65
C THR A 655 -16.49 14.31 -12.43
N PRO A 656 -16.70 14.74 -13.68
CA PRO A 656 -15.68 15.44 -14.44
C PRO A 656 -15.16 16.69 -13.71
N GLU A 657 -16.07 17.43 -13.06
CA GLU A 657 -15.77 18.66 -12.34
C GLU A 657 -14.96 18.36 -11.07
N GLY A 658 -15.41 17.41 -10.24
CA GLY A 658 -14.68 17.06 -9.03
C GLY A 658 -13.31 16.44 -9.31
N PHE A 659 -13.17 15.65 -10.37
CA PHE A 659 -11.87 15.17 -10.82
C PHE A 659 -10.96 16.31 -11.29
N ALA A 660 -11.50 17.26 -12.07
CA ALA A 660 -10.77 18.43 -12.52
C ALA A 660 -10.29 19.28 -11.34
N ASP A 661 -11.13 19.49 -10.32
CA ASP A 661 -10.78 20.24 -9.11
C ASP A 661 -9.67 19.56 -8.30
N LEU A 662 -9.71 18.24 -8.18
CA LEU A 662 -8.66 17.47 -7.51
C LEU A 662 -7.31 17.53 -8.24
N LYS A 663 -7.32 17.66 -9.58
CA LYS A 663 -6.12 17.74 -10.42
C LYS A 663 -5.62 19.18 -10.60
N ALA A 664 -6.51 20.16 -10.53
CA ALA A 664 -6.21 21.56 -10.77
C ALA A 664 -5.12 22.12 -9.85
N ARG A 665 -4.35 23.09 -10.37
CA ARG A 665 -3.27 23.78 -9.64
C ARG A 665 -2.30 22.81 -8.94
N ASN A 666 -1.89 21.77 -9.66
CA ASN A 666 -1.02 20.69 -9.15
C ASN A 666 -1.61 20.01 -7.90
N GLY A 667 -2.93 19.85 -7.90
CA GLY A 667 -3.74 19.26 -6.86
C GLY A 667 -3.79 20.02 -5.55
N GLN A 668 -3.72 21.35 -5.54
CA GLN A 668 -3.77 22.20 -4.34
C GLN A 668 -4.82 21.74 -3.31
N ARG A 669 -6.03 21.37 -3.74
CA ARG A 669 -7.12 20.86 -2.87
C ARG A 669 -6.74 19.67 -1.99
N THR A 670 -5.70 18.93 -2.35
CA THR A 670 -5.26 17.74 -1.61
C THR A 670 -4.05 18.01 -0.70
N THR A 671 -3.48 19.23 -0.65
CA THR A 671 -2.32 19.52 0.23
C THR A 671 -2.70 19.48 1.71
N GLY A 672 -3.93 19.89 2.04
CA GLY A 672 -4.45 19.91 3.41
C GLY A 672 -4.77 18.52 3.98
N ILE A 673 -4.70 17.45 3.19
CA ILE A 673 -5.04 16.10 3.64
C ILE A 673 -3.81 15.44 4.28
N LYS A 674 -3.96 15.02 5.53
CA LYS A 674 -2.99 14.21 6.28
C LYS A 674 -3.63 12.92 6.78
N MET A 675 -3.04 11.79 6.40
CA MET A 675 -3.55 10.47 6.72
C MET A 675 -2.76 9.85 7.87
N HIS A 676 -3.47 9.39 8.88
CA HIS A 676 -2.95 8.76 10.08
C HIS A 676 -3.36 7.28 10.10
N THR A 677 -2.39 6.39 10.28
CA THR A 677 -2.66 4.96 10.48
C THR A 677 -2.45 4.62 11.96
N ASP A 678 -3.46 4.94 12.77
CA ASP A 678 -3.43 4.85 14.23
C ASP A 678 -4.88 4.90 14.78
N THR A 679 -5.05 4.82 16.11
CA THR A 679 -6.33 5.03 16.79
C THR A 679 -6.72 6.51 16.82
N ILE A 680 -8.02 6.81 16.91
CA ILE A 680 -8.53 8.19 17.02
C ILE A 680 -7.93 8.88 18.25
N LEU A 681 -7.98 8.22 19.41
CA LEU A 681 -7.38 8.71 20.65
C LEU A 681 -5.90 9.10 20.48
N ASN A 682 -5.08 8.27 19.86
CA ASN A 682 -3.65 8.56 19.70
C ASN A 682 -3.39 9.76 18.80
N VAL A 683 -4.13 9.85 17.70
CA VAL A 683 -4.04 11.02 16.81
C VAL A 683 -4.44 12.27 17.57
N LEU A 684 -5.56 12.24 18.31
CA LEU A 684 -5.99 13.37 19.14
C LEU A 684 -4.91 13.78 20.15
N CYS A 685 -4.28 12.83 20.84
CA CYS A 685 -3.16 13.12 21.75
C CYS A 685 -1.98 13.82 21.07
N GLY A 686 -1.69 13.48 19.82
CA GLY A 686 -0.62 14.10 19.02
C GLY A 686 -0.96 15.49 18.46
N LEU A 687 -2.22 15.91 18.50
CA LEU A 687 -2.66 17.22 18.02
C LEU A 687 -2.55 18.30 19.08
N HIS A 688 -2.28 19.53 18.66
CA HIS A 688 -2.26 20.69 19.54
C HIS A 688 -3.66 21.01 20.07
N SER A 689 -3.72 21.62 21.25
CA SER A 689 -4.97 22.13 21.79
C SER A 689 -5.56 23.18 20.85
N GLU A 690 -6.88 23.19 20.70
CA GLU A 690 -7.62 24.16 19.88
C GLU A 690 -7.14 24.24 18.41
N SER A 691 -6.66 23.11 17.86
CA SER A 691 -6.24 22.99 16.47
C SER A 691 -7.39 22.68 15.52
N LEU A 692 -8.44 21.99 15.98
CA LEU A 692 -9.54 21.51 15.14
C LEU A 692 -10.81 22.36 15.29
N THR A 693 -11.54 22.55 14.20
CA THR A 693 -12.89 23.13 14.23
C THR A 693 -13.97 22.06 14.30
N LYS A 694 -13.76 20.91 13.67
CA LYS A 694 -14.74 19.81 13.64
C LYS A 694 -14.08 18.44 13.74
N ILE A 695 -14.73 17.53 14.46
CA ILE A 695 -14.35 16.12 14.58
C ILE A 695 -15.53 15.26 14.13
N ILE A 696 -15.34 14.39 13.15
CA ILE A 696 -16.38 13.52 12.58
C ILE A 696 -15.96 12.07 12.77
N VAL A 697 -16.48 11.42 13.82
CA VAL A 697 -16.08 10.05 14.21
C VAL A 697 -17.03 8.97 13.71
N MET A 698 -17.95 9.30 12.80
CA MET A 698 -18.94 8.36 12.25
C MET A 698 -19.64 7.58 13.38
N ASP A 699 -19.72 6.25 13.27
CA ASP A 699 -20.31 5.32 14.23
C ASP A 699 -19.31 4.66 15.16
N SER A 700 -18.06 5.15 15.24
CA SER A 700 -17.04 4.53 16.10
C SER A 700 -17.44 4.50 17.58
N LEU A 701 -18.27 5.45 18.02
CA LEU A 701 -18.72 5.53 19.41
C LEU A 701 -19.63 4.35 19.81
N ASP A 702 -20.31 3.73 18.84
CA ASP A 702 -21.14 2.54 19.08
C ASP A 702 -20.29 1.28 19.38
N TRP A 703 -18.97 1.36 19.21
CA TRP A 703 -18.08 0.21 19.35
C TRP A 703 -17.66 -0.01 20.81
N PHE A 704 -17.72 1.04 21.63
CA PHE A 704 -17.31 1.01 23.03
C PHE A 704 -18.33 0.29 23.93
N ASP A 705 -17.83 -0.31 25.00
CA ASP A 705 -18.67 -0.88 26.04
C ASP A 705 -19.40 0.24 26.82
N PRO A 706 -20.70 0.08 27.14
CA PRO A 706 -21.44 1.06 27.92
C PRO A 706 -20.79 1.39 29.26
N ILE A 707 -20.53 2.69 29.50
CA ILE A 707 -19.99 3.19 30.76
C ILE A 707 -21.14 3.72 31.64
N PRO A 708 -21.36 3.17 32.85
CA PRO A 708 -22.43 3.61 33.73
C PRO A 708 -22.38 5.11 34.06
N ASP A 709 -23.56 5.70 34.22
CA ASP A 709 -23.67 7.12 34.57
C ASP A 709 -23.10 7.44 35.96
N SER A 710 -23.03 6.49 36.87
CA SER A 710 -22.41 6.67 38.18
C SER A 710 -20.89 6.80 38.12
N ARG A 711 -20.24 6.36 37.03
CA ARG A 711 -18.78 6.39 36.92
C ARG A 711 -18.29 7.82 36.62
N PRO A 712 -17.39 8.40 37.43
CA PRO A 712 -16.81 9.72 37.15
C PRO A 712 -15.95 9.69 35.88
N LEU A 713 -15.69 10.86 35.31
CA LEU A 713 -14.67 11.01 34.28
C LEU A 713 -13.27 10.82 34.91
N PRO A 714 -12.30 10.29 34.15
CA PRO A 714 -10.93 10.16 34.63
C PRO A 714 -10.33 11.53 34.97
N LYS A 715 -9.60 11.61 36.10
CA LYS A 715 -9.05 12.87 36.63
C LYS A 715 -7.75 13.30 35.95
N THR A 716 -6.91 12.34 35.56
CA THR A 716 -5.65 12.58 34.88
C THR A 716 -5.83 12.42 33.38
N ARG A 717 -5.07 13.18 32.59
CA ARG A 717 -4.80 12.74 31.22
C ARG A 717 -4.07 11.41 31.35
N ARG A 718 -4.58 10.43 30.61
CA ARG A 718 -4.11 9.05 30.47
C ARG A 718 -2.74 8.71 31.13
N PRO A 719 -2.64 7.65 31.95
CA PRO A 719 -1.39 7.26 32.61
C PRO A 719 -0.25 6.94 31.62
N GLU A 720 0.99 7.34 31.98
CA GLU A 720 2.23 7.03 31.25
C GLU A 720 2.74 5.59 31.51
N GLU A 721 3.76 5.18 30.74
CA GLU A 721 4.13 3.83 30.28
C GLU A 721 4.37 2.70 31.31
N ASP A 722 4.22 2.93 32.62
CA ASP A 722 4.35 1.88 33.64
C ASP A 722 3.00 1.57 34.29
N VAL A 723 2.23 0.71 33.62
CA VAL A 723 0.83 0.44 33.97
C VAL A 723 0.69 -0.98 34.49
N THR A 724 0.15 -1.15 35.71
CA THR A 724 -0.23 -2.49 36.21
C THR A 724 -1.43 -3.03 35.41
N PRO A 725 -1.65 -4.35 35.32
CA PRO A 725 -2.78 -4.92 34.59
C PRO A 725 -4.15 -4.35 34.98
N GLU A 726 -4.30 -3.94 36.24
CA GLU A 726 -5.53 -3.32 36.76
C GLU A 726 -5.75 -1.92 36.18
N VAL A 727 -4.68 -1.12 36.06
CA VAL A 727 -4.74 0.23 35.46
C VAL A 727 -4.90 0.14 33.95
N GLU A 728 -4.34 -0.89 33.30
CA GLU A 728 -4.54 -1.15 31.86
C GLU A 728 -5.98 -1.56 31.57
N LEU A 729 -6.56 -2.43 32.42
CA LEU A 729 -7.97 -2.78 32.34
C LEU A 729 -8.88 -1.57 32.62
N GLU A 730 -8.53 -0.74 33.60
CA GLU A 730 -9.25 0.50 33.88
C GLU A 730 -9.19 1.46 32.69
N HIS A 731 -8.02 1.57 32.06
CA HIS A 731 -7.78 2.36 30.86
C HIS A 731 -8.66 1.89 29.70
N LEU A 732 -8.64 0.59 29.36
CA LEU A 732 -9.47 0.01 28.30
C LEU A 732 -10.97 0.27 28.52
N ARG A 733 -11.42 0.21 29.77
CA ARG A 733 -12.83 0.48 30.14
C ARG A 733 -13.22 1.96 30.09
N SER A 734 -12.25 2.88 30.04
CA SER A 734 -12.46 4.33 30.02
C SER A 734 -11.86 5.00 28.79
N GLU A 735 -11.48 4.21 27.78
CA GLU A 735 -10.83 4.71 26.56
C GLU A 735 -11.70 5.76 25.85
N LEU A 736 -13.02 5.55 25.81
CA LEU A 736 -13.97 6.55 25.29
C LEU A 736 -13.92 7.86 26.07
N ASP A 737 -13.86 7.82 27.41
CA ASP A 737 -13.81 9.05 28.20
C ASP A 737 -12.51 9.81 27.95
N TYR A 738 -11.39 9.11 27.78
CA TYR A 738 -10.13 9.74 27.35
C TYR A 738 -10.25 10.35 25.95
N GLU A 739 -10.89 9.65 25.01
CA GLU A 739 -11.13 10.17 23.66
C GLU A 739 -11.95 11.46 23.71
N ILE A 740 -13.06 11.48 24.46
CA ILE A 740 -13.92 12.66 24.64
C ILE A 740 -13.15 13.84 25.25
N LEU A 741 -12.31 13.59 26.27
CA LEU A 741 -11.49 14.63 26.90
C LEU A 741 -10.45 15.20 25.95
N GLU A 742 -9.82 14.36 25.13
CA GLU A 742 -8.87 14.79 24.11
C GLU A 742 -9.57 15.52 22.96
N MET A 743 -10.76 15.09 22.54
CA MET A 743 -11.61 15.86 21.61
C MET A 743 -11.87 17.27 22.14
N LYS A 744 -12.22 17.41 23.43
CA LYS A 744 -12.45 18.72 24.06
C LYS A 744 -11.20 19.60 24.05
N ARG A 745 -10.03 18.99 24.25
CA ARG A 745 -8.75 19.72 24.26
C ARG A 745 -8.42 20.27 22.87
N VAL A 746 -8.53 19.44 21.83
CA VAL A 746 -8.10 19.80 20.48
C VAL A 746 -9.12 20.65 19.73
N LEU A 747 -10.40 20.61 20.10
CA LEU A 747 -11.43 21.48 19.51
C LEU A 747 -11.24 22.94 19.96
N LYS A 748 -11.43 23.88 19.04
CA LYS A 748 -11.60 25.31 19.34
C LYS A 748 -12.91 25.53 20.10
N VAL A 749 -13.01 26.61 20.87
CA VAL A 749 -14.30 27.04 21.45
C VAL A 749 -15.31 27.28 20.32
N GLY A 750 -16.52 26.73 20.45
CA GLY A 750 -17.53 26.67 19.38
C GLY A 750 -17.28 25.58 18.33
N GLY A 751 -16.17 24.84 18.43
CA GLY A 751 -15.90 23.65 17.63
C GLY A 751 -16.79 22.47 18.03
N GLN A 752 -16.95 21.53 17.11
CA GLN A 752 -18.01 20.51 17.22
C GLN A 752 -17.46 19.09 16.98
N ALA A 753 -17.79 18.16 17.88
CA ALA A 753 -17.64 16.72 17.66
C ALA A 753 -18.98 16.14 17.18
N VAL A 754 -18.94 15.31 16.15
CA VAL A 754 -20.11 14.79 15.43
C VAL A 754 -19.97 13.28 15.26
N TRP A 755 -21.06 12.58 15.51
CA TRP A 755 -21.15 11.13 15.34
C TRP A 755 -22.54 10.73 14.88
N ARG A 756 -22.62 9.54 14.29
CA ARG A 756 -23.86 8.85 13.95
C ARG A 756 -23.99 7.62 14.84
N SER A 757 -25.21 7.19 15.13
CA SER A 757 -25.43 6.00 15.96
C SER A 757 -26.49 5.09 15.36
N ALA A 758 -26.28 3.78 15.54
CA ALA A 758 -27.29 2.75 15.30
C ALA A 758 -28.49 2.88 16.23
N GLY A 759 -28.33 3.52 17.40
CA GLY A 759 -29.41 3.84 18.34
C GLY A 759 -29.94 5.28 18.17
N LYS A 760 -31.20 5.53 18.52
CA LYS A 760 -31.80 6.88 18.53
C LYS A 760 -31.20 7.76 19.62
N TYR A 761 -30.96 7.17 20.79
CA TYR A 761 -30.61 7.91 22.02
C TYR A 761 -29.40 7.30 22.75
N PRO A 762 -28.21 7.23 22.10
CA PRO A 762 -27.06 6.50 22.62
C PRO A 762 -26.60 6.97 24.02
N TRP A 763 -26.06 6.05 24.82
CA TRP A 763 -25.66 6.28 26.21
C TRP A 763 -24.51 7.28 26.36
N TYR A 764 -23.59 7.32 25.39
CA TYR A 764 -22.39 8.14 25.45
C TYR A 764 -22.64 9.65 25.29
N ARG A 765 -23.85 10.07 24.89
CA ARG A 765 -24.28 11.49 24.93
C ARG A 765 -24.05 12.12 26.30
N LYS A 766 -24.43 11.39 27.36
CA LYS A 766 -24.27 11.81 28.75
C LYS A 766 -22.80 11.93 29.15
N ARG A 767 -21.90 11.18 28.51
CA ARG A 767 -20.45 11.28 28.75
C ARG A 767 -19.90 12.59 28.19
N PHE A 768 -20.33 12.99 26.99
CA PHE A 768 -20.01 14.31 26.42
C PHE A 768 -20.56 15.46 27.29
N GLU A 769 -21.81 15.36 27.75
CA GLU A 769 -22.40 16.36 28.66
C GLU A 769 -21.60 16.49 29.95
N LYS A 770 -21.20 15.37 30.57
CA LYS A 770 -20.32 15.36 31.75
C LYS A 770 -18.96 15.95 31.50
N ALA A 771 -18.42 15.80 30.29
CA ALA A 771 -17.16 16.42 29.89
C ALA A 771 -17.33 17.93 29.65
N GLY A 772 -18.56 18.47 29.70
CA GLY A 772 -18.88 19.89 29.57
C GLY A 772 -19.14 20.34 28.14
N PHE A 773 -19.56 19.43 27.26
CA PHE A 773 -20.08 19.79 25.94
C PHE A 773 -21.57 20.12 25.99
N LYS A 774 -22.03 20.97 25.07
CA LYS A 774 -23.45 21.10 24.74
C LYS A 774 -23.81 20.04 23.71
N VAL A 775 -24.62 19.06 24.08
CA VAL A 775 -25.00 17.94 23.20
C VAL A 775 -26.40 18.17 22.64
N GLU A 776 -26.54 18.07 21.32
CA GLU A 776 -27.80 18.26 20.61
C GLU A 776 -27.99 17.16 19.57
N ALA A 777 -29.25 16.73 19.40
CA ALA A 777 -29.63 15.90 18.28
C ALA A 777 -29.72 16.78 17.03
N VAL A 778 -28.95 16.44 16.00
CA VAL A 778 -29.06 17.10 14.70
C VAL A 778 -30.21 16.48 13.92
N ASP A 779 -30.34 15.15 13.99
CA ASP A 779 -31.41 14.40 13.36
C ASP A 779 -31.64 13.08 14.11
N ILE A 780 -32.89 12.66 14.25
CA ILE A 780 -33.26 11.37 14.82
C ILE A 780 -34.30 10.75 13.89
N ARG A 781 -34.04 9.52 13.49
CA ARG A 781 -34.91 8.77 12.61
C ARG A 781 -36.24 8.52 13.29
N GLU A 782 -37.27 9.21 12.86
CA GLU A 782 -38.65 8.93 13.23
C GLU A 782 -39.37 8.09 12.16
N ASN A 783 -40.49 7.48 12.52
CA ASN A 783 -41.14 6.45 11.70
C ASN A 783 -41.47 6.96 10.29
N GLY A 784 -40.80 6.39 9.28
CA GLY A 784 -41.00 6.69 7.87
C GLY A 784 -40.16 7.85 7.33
N GLU A 785 -39.43 8.55 8.20
CA GLU A 785 -38.49 9.60 7.82
C GLU A 785 -37.06 9.06 7.81
N ALA A 786 -36.19 9.72 7.05
CA ALA A 786 -34.80 9.32 6.92
C ALA A 786 -33.89 10.49 7.20
N ILE A 787 -32.79 10.18 7.89
CA ILE A 787 -31.84 11.21 8.30
C ILE A 787 -30.89 11.62 7.17
N ASP A 788 -30.64 10.76 6.18
CA ASP A 788 -29.90 11.11 4.98
C ASP A 788 -30.26 10.17 3.81
N ARG A 789 -29.63 10.33 2.64
CA ARG A 789 -29.90 9.50 1.45
C ARG A 789 -29.49 8.03 1.62
N VAL A 790 -28.71 7.71 2.64
CA VAL A 790 -28.24 6.35 2.97
C VAL A 790 -29.10 5.75 4.09
N ASN A 791 -29.49 6.55 5.08
CA ASN A 791 -30.38 6.19 6.18
C ASN A 791 -29.92 4.98 7.02
N MET A 792 -28.60 4.72 7.06
CA MET A 792 -28.05 3.55 7.78
C MET A 792 -28.14 3.68 9.31
N TYR A 793 -28.14 4.91 9.81
CA TYR A 793 -28.08 5.21 11.24
C TYR A 793 -29.44 5.70 11.75
N ALA A 794 -29.70 5.49 13.03
CA ALA A 794 -30.93 5.91 13.67
C ALA A 794 -30.86 7.36 14.18
N SER A 795 -29.66 7.92 14.37
CA SER A 795 -29.49 9.31 14.77
C SER A 795 -28.16 9.92 14.35
N LEU A 796 -28.14 11.25 14.25
CA LEU A 796 -26.98 12.11 14.05
C LEU A 796 -26.93 13.12 15.21
N TRP A 797 -25.80 13.19 15.89
CA TRP A 797 -25.63 14.02 17.09
C TRP A 797 -24.40 14.90 16.97
N ARG A 798 -24.43 16.00 17.73
CA ARG A 798 -23.38 16.99 17.78
C ARG A 798 -23.12 17.42 19.21
N ALA A 799 -21.84 17.46 19.59
CA ALA A 799 -21.35 18.02 20.85
C ALA A 799 -20.51 19.27 20.57
N GLU A 800 -20.96 20.43 21.03
CA GLU A 800 -20.26 21.70 20.88
C GLU A 800 -19.42 22.02 22.12
N LYS A 801 -18.15 22.39 21.91
CA LYS A 801 -17.25 22.83 22.98
C LYS A 801 -17.65 24.24 23.43
N LEU A 802 -18.11 24.35 24.67
CA LEU A 802 -18.41 25.62 25.32
C LEU A 802 -17.12 26.34 25.78
N ALA A 803 -17.23 27.65 25.96
CA ALA A 803 -16.13 28.53 26.41
C ALA A 803 -15.66 28.23 27.85
#